data_AF-A0A6V8JXI7-F1
#
_entry.id   AF-A0A6V8JXI7-F1
#
_cell.length_a   1.000
_cell.length_b   1.000
_cell.length_c   1.000
_cell.angle_alpha   90.00
_cell.angle_beta   90.00
_cell.angle_gamma   90.00
#
_symmetry.space_group_name_H-M   'P 1'
#
loop_
_entity.id
_entity.type
_entity.pdbx_description
1 polymer ?
#
loop_
_entity_poly.entity_id
_entity_poly.type
_entity_poly.pdbx_seq_one_letter_code
_entity_poly.pdbx_strand_id
1 'polypeptide(L)'
;MLVYNEHDNDIGEVCPHSGQPAPGGHDTDRCPARCRDSRVIYTAPDDDEADLELRREMAVLGELTYPISPNYVKSWTAVRAIAELIANALDEDPQPHVAWADGTLTIADNGPGIPEEGLILGESTKTAQQIGQFGEGKKIACLVLARHPDIRAVQIDTAGYGILPTVQRGRLLGGQLPSRNEQGAEMLTYQVYGNTRGHGTTVTIECPQHLAVEAIGRFRALTEPHYTPPAAPGACVLAAEPGQVWIGGVLVNTIPGLLASYDLPLTGKHLQNRDRTVIDAGSLRDAVRDILATSQDQTVIGRFAQHVLAGNGLREPEQFFAHVTRPRVRAAWRTWARANLPTKTFYTRSGDEEATLDLQDQGFTHVSARGLPAHQQRALMDLLGVDVARTRQRRHYDKTRNKTTWVAEHDLTVAQRALLHQSQQLVRAAIGAFALGRVRVFSASEELPCALGIYHPRTGDVAIHIDALADRHLTLTALVHEAGHRVGHRGGGRWTPIPDFQDRSRGFEQLLSEFAGILLHHLADAGTLAAIAPTTQPDAGGGAPDADAAAAPASRRELARLLTDRLPHALADKAFASEKDLVASTGVHPEVWRTLVKPRAAGYRRMWGAGGRAWDYDKVALLAEAVGVAAPVVWLGYNLCEGPIYGRQRQHWNRPGPWSKRMREATLRACADLQTLGGAYAAQVPALHALVDGRTPAVLGDDSWQAPARTLIALERERLRLDTPGPRPASPDRRQGQRKHRDATPPPK
;
A
#
# COMPACT_ATOMS: atom_id res chain seq x y z
N MET A 1 17.39 -22.03 -33.01
CA MET A 1 16.08 -21.56 -33.48
C MET A 1 16.34 -20.38 -34.41
N LEU A 2 16.02 -20.54 -35.70
CA LEU A 2 16.27 -19.55 -36.75
C LEU A 2 15.46 -18.27 -36.46
N VAL A 3 16.15 -17.14 -36.33
CA VAL A 3 15.54 -15.81 -36.38
C VAL A 3 15.96 -15.23 -37.73
N TYR A 4 15.02 -15.19 -38.66
CA TYR A 4 15.12 -14.39 -39.88
C TYR A 4 14.99 -12.92 -39.50
N ASN A 5 16.00 -12.11 -39.83
CA ASN A 5 15.92 -10.66 -39.81
C ASN A 5 16.52 -10.16 -41.12
N GLU A 6 15.67 -9.72 -42.05
CA GLU A 6 16.06 -9.03 -43.27
C GLU A 6 16.26 -7.54 -42.93
N HIS A 7 17.50 -7.07 -42.94
CA HIS A 7 17.95 -5.96 -43.79
C HIS A 7 19.34 -5.43 -43.38
N ASP A 8 20.14 -5.28 -44.42
CA ASP A 8 21.34 -4.45 -44.62
C ASP A 8 22.73 -4.93 -44.18
N ASN A 9 23.47 -5.27 -45.24
CA ASN A 9 24.90 -5.43 -45.40
C ASN A 9 25.69 -4.23 -44.84
N ASP A 10 26.68 -4.53 -44.00
CA ASP A 10 28.05 -4.10 -44.28
C ASP A 10 29.05 -4.99 -43.54
N ILE A 11 29.92 -5.63 -44.30
CA ILE A 11 30.94 -6.57 -43.85
C ILE A 11 32.21 -5.78 -43.57
N GLY A 12 32.60 -5.71 -42.30
CA GLY A 12 33.93 -5.26 -41.87
C GLY A 12 34.48 -6.25 -40.85
N GLU A 13 35.30 -7.19 -41.32
CA GLU A 13 36.10 -8.07 -40.47
C GLU A 13 37.18 -7.28 -39.72
N VAL A 14 37.20 -7.37 -38.38
CA VAL A 14 38.41 -7.12 -37.60
C VAL A 14 38.50 -8.17 -36.49
N CYS A 15 39.54 -9.00 -36.56
CA CYS A 15 39.93 -9.97 -35.54
C CYS A 15 40.60 -9.28 -34.33
N PRO A 16 40.54 -9.85 -33.11
CA PRO A 16 40.98 -9.19 -31.89
C PRO A 16 42.43 -9.55 -31.51
N HIS A 17 43.21 -8.55 -31.08
CA HIS A 17 44.48 -8.78 -30.39
C HIS A 17 44.73 -7.81 -29.24
N SER A 18 45.41 -8.36 -28.22
CA SER A 18 46.02 -7.74 -27.03
C SER A 18 45.02 -7.25 -25.95
N GLY A 19 45.08 -7.65 -24.68
CA GLY A 19 46.15 -8.25 -23.89
C GLY A 19 46.66 -7.24 -22.87
N GLN A 20 46.29 -7.40 -21.59
CA GLN A 20 47.21 -7.32 -20.44
C GLN A 20 46.50 -7.62 -19.10
N PRO A 21 47.18 -8.30 -18.14
CA PRO A 21 46.63 -8.68 -16.84
C PRO A 21 47.09 -7.76 -15.69
N ALA A 22 46.34 -7.75 -14.60
CA ALA A 22 46.73 -7.19 -13.30
C ALA A 22 45.96 -7.91 -12.16
N PRO A 23 46.43 -7.90 -10.90
CA PRO A 23 46.71 -9.14 -10.19
C PRO A 23 45.83 -9.41 -8.96
N GLY A 24 45.81 -10.69 -8.58
CA GLY A 24 45.87 -11.21 -7.21
C GLY A 24 45.07 -10.53 -6.10
N GLY A 25 44.06 -11.23 -5.61
CA GLY A 25 43.43 -10.98 -4.31
C GLY A 25 42.74 -12.24 -3.82
N HIS A 26 43.43 -13.00 -2.97
CA HIS A 26 42.91 -14.10 -2.19
C HIS A 26 41.74 -13.64 -1.30
N ASP A 27 40.59 -14.30 -1.40
CA ASP A 27 39.75 -14.57 -0.22
C ASP A 27 38.76 -15.72 -0.53
N THR A 28 39.12 -16.94 -0.14
CA THR A 28 38.23 -18.10 -0.16
C THR A 28 38.09 -18.61 1.26
N ASP A 29 37.10 -18.12 1.99
CA ASP A 29 36.61 -18.78 3.19
C ASP A 29 35.14 -18.41 3.44
N ARG A 30 34.26 -19.37 3.15
CA ARG A 30 32.98 -19.69 3.83
C ARG A 30 32.04 -20.43 2.88
N CYS A 31 32.27 -21.74 2.75
CA CYS A 31 31.25 -22.68 2.29
C CYS A 31 30.71 -23.40 3.54
N PRO A 32 29.41 -23.28 3.90
CA PRO A 32 28.87 -24.09 4.97
C PRO A 32 28.53 -25.47 4.43
N ALA A 33 29.29 -26.45 4.92
CA ALA A 33 29.05 -27.86 4.78
C ALA A 33 27.65 -28.26 5.27
N ARG A 34 26.93 -29.03 4.44
CA ARG A 34 26.07 -30.16 4.84
C ARG A 34 25.58 -30.89 3.59
N CYS A 35 26.25 -31.98 3.24
CA CYS A 35 25.67 -33.17 2.59
C CYS A 35 26.79 -34.18 2.30
N ARG A 36 27.08 -35.03 3.28
CA ARG A 36 27.69 -36.36 3.07
C ARG A 36 27.15 -37.28 4.15
N ASP A 37 26.26 -38.19 3.78
CA ASP A 37 26.49 -39.63 3.94
C ASP A 37 25.29 -40.44 3.42
N SER A 38 25.45 -40.96 2.21
CA SER A 38 24.79 -42.18 1.75
C SER A 38 25.50 -42.67 0.48
N ARG A 39 26.69 -43.26 0.66
CA ARG A 39 27.26 -44.15 -0.35
C ARG A 39 26.44 -45.43 -0.35
N VAL A 40 25.53 -45.57 -1.31
CA VAL A 40 24.98 -46.87 -1.67
C VAL A 40 25.76 -47.38 -2.87
N ILE A 41 26.43 -48.51 -2.67
CA ILE A 41 27.07 -49.28 -3.74
C ILE A 41 25.96 -50.17 -4.32
N TYR A 42 25.59 -49.94 -5.58
CA TYR A 42 24.79 -50.91 -6.35
C TYR A 42 25.68 -51.54 -7.42
N THR A 43 25.89 -52.84 -7.28
CA THR A 43 26.23 -53.74 -8.39
C THR A 43 24.99 -53.89 -9.26
N ALA A 44 25.10 -53.54 -10.54
CA ALA A 44 24.05 -53.78 -11.54
C ALA A 44 23.86 -55.28 -11.76
N PRO A 45 22.62 -55.80 -11.77
CA PRO A 45 22.30 -57.07 -12.40
C PRO A 45 22.02 -56.84 -13.90
N ASP A 46 22.52 -57.75 -14.73
CA ASP A 46 22.18 -57.89 -16.15
C ASP A 46 20.72 -58.38 -16.31
N ASP A 47 19.73 -57.50 -16.11
CA ASP A 47 18.28 -57.83 -16.14
C ASP A 47 17.56 -57.46 -17.45
N ASP A 48 18.27 -57.00 -18.49
CA ASP A 48 17.64 -56.51 -19.74
C ASP A 48 16.88 -57.60 -20.55
N GLU A 49 17.19 -58.89 -20.36
CA GLU A 49 16.55 -59.98 -21.12
C GLU A 49 15.26 -60.52 -20.46
N ALA A 50 15.17 -60.46 -19.13
CA ALA A 50 14.02 -60.96 -18.36
C ALA A 50 12.80 -60.01 -18.42
N ASP A 51 13.02 -58.70 -18.48
CA ASP A 51 11.94 -57.71 -18.63
C ASP A 51 11.33 -57.75 -20.04
N LEU A 52 12.12 -58.13 -21.06
CA LEU A 52 11.67 -58.37 -22.43
C LEU A 52 10.84 -59.66 -22.57
N GLU A 53 11.12 -60.70 -21.79
CA GLU A 53 10.29 -61.91 -21.74
C GLU A 53 9.00 -61.71 -20.93
N LEU A 54 9.01 -60.93 -19.85
CA LEU A 54 7.79 -60.61 -19.11
C LEU A 54 6.79 -59.79 -19.96
N ARG A 55 7.29 -58.92 -20.84
CA ARG A 55 6.48 -58.19 -21.85
C ARG A 55 5.86 -59.12 -22.90
N ARG A 56 6.34 -60.36 -23.07
CA ARG A 56 5.85 -61.32 -24.08
C ARG A 56 4.68 -62.20 -23.61
N GLU A 57 4.35 -62.25 -22.32
CA GLU A 57 3.19 -62.99 -21.80
C GLU A 57 1.98 -62.10 -21.44
N MET A 58 1.93 -60.87 -21.95
CA MET A 58 0.78 -60.00 -21.77
C MET A 58 -0.33 -60.41 -22.74
N ALA A 59 -1.45 -60.90 -22.23
CA ALA A 59 -2.60 -61.28 -23.05
C ALA A 59 -3.17 -60.02 -23.74
N VAL A 60 -2.80 -59.83 -25.01
CA VAL A 60 -3.34 -58.77 -25.87
C VAL A 60 -4.85 -58.96 -25.98
N LEU A 61 -5.60 -57.99 -25.47
CA LEU A 61 -7.06 -57.98 -25.53
C LEU A 61 -7.57 -57.47 -26.88
N GLY A 62 -6.82 -56.57 -27.52
CA GLY A 62 -7.17 -56.06 -28.84
C GLY A 62 -6.40 -54.80 -29.23
N GLU A 63 -6.88 -54.18 -30.30
CA GLU A 63 -6.32 -52.95 -30.86
C GLU A 63 -7.41 -51.89 -30.98
N LEU A 64 -7.10 -50.66 -30.56
CA LEU A 64 -7.94 -49.48 -30.75
C LEU A 64 -7.19 -48.45 -31.60
N THR A 65 -7.59 -48.33 -32.87
CA THR A 65 -7.00 -47.36 -33.81
C THR A 65 -7.81 -46.07 -33.85
N TYR A 66 -7.13 -44.95 -33.60
CA TYR A 66 -7.69 -43.60 -33.77
C TYR A 66 -7.30 -43.08 -35.15
N PRO A 67 -8.28 -42.65 -35.99
CA PRO A 67 -8.01 -42.10 -37.31
C PRO A 67 -7.46 -40.65 -37.25
N ILE A 68 -6.38 -40.46 -36.49
CA ILE A 68 -5.71 -39.17 -36.25
C ILE A 68 -4.31 -39.26 -36.84
N SER A 69 -4.01 -38.33 -37.75
CA SER A 69 -2.67 -38.25 -38.35
C SER A 69 -1.60 -37.95 -37.29
N PRO A 70 -0.41 -38.57 -37.36
CA PRO A 70 0.75 -38.20 -36.56
C PRO A 70 1.22 -36.76 -36.77
N ASN A 71 0.70 -36.03 -37.75
CA ASN A 71 0.98 -34.60 -37.92
C ASN A 71 -0.06 -33.68 -37.26
N TYR A 72 -1.14 -34.23 -36.69
CA TYR A 72 -2.10 -33.45 -35.91
C TYR A 72 -1.41 -32.81 -34.71
N VAL A 73 -1.74 -31.56 -34.38
CA VAL A 73 -1.05 -30.75 -33.34
C VAL A 73 0.49 -30.79 -33.45
N LYS A 74 1.04 -30.58 -34.65
CA LYS A 74 2.51 -30.60 -34.88
C LYS A 74 3.31 -29.65 -33.96
N SER A 75 2.68 -28.62 -33.41
CA SER A 75 3.28 -27.69 -32.44
C SER A 75 3.40 -28.22 -31.01
N TRP A 76 2.80 -29.36 -30.68
CA TRP A 76 2.95 -29.97 -29.35
C TRP A 76 4.31 -30.65 -29.20
N THR A 77 4.98 -30.34 -28.09
CA THR A 77 6.26 -30.94 -27.67
C THR A 77 6.02 -32.13 -26.74
N ALA A 78 7.04 -32.98 -26.56
CA ALA A 78 6.98 -34.07 -25.58
C ALA A 78 6.71 -33.56 -24.15
N VAL A 79 7.38 -32.49 -23.72
CA VAL A 79 7.15 -31.85 -22.41
C VAL A 79 5.69 -31.52 -22.19
N ARG A 80 5.03 -30.97 -23.22
CA ARG A 80 3.61 -30.62 -23.14
C ARG A 80 2.70 -31.84 -23.06
N ALA A 81 3.02 -32.89 -23.80
CA ALA A 81 2.29 -34.16 -23.72
C ALA A 81 2.44 -34.81 -22.33
N ILE A 82 3.65 -34.83 -21.78
CA ILE A 82 3.92 -35.29 -20.40
C ILE A 82 3.12 -34.44 -19.40
N ALA A 83 3.16 -33.11 -19.54
CA ALA A 83 2.41 -32.21 -18.66
C ALA A 83 0.90 -32.48 -18.70
N GLU A 84 0.33 -32.81 -19.85
CA GLU A 84 -1.09 -33.17 -19.93
C GLU A 84 -1.40 -34.48 -19.19
N LEU A 85 -0.49 -35.45 -19.19
CA LEU A 85 -0.63 -36.69 -18.42
C LEU A 85 -0.49 -36.44 -16.92
N ILE A 86 0.45 -35.60 -16.49
CA ILE A 86 0.58 -35.15 -15.10
C ILE A 86 -0.69 -34.43 -14.63
N ALA A 87 -1.22 -33.52 -15.46
CA ALA A 87 -2.46 -32.81 -15.16
C ALA A 87 -3.65 -33.77 -14.99
N ASN A 88 -3.72 -34.84 -15.78
CA ASN A 88 -4.74 -35.86 -15.62
C ASN A 88 -4.59 -36.62 -14.31
N ALA A 89 -3.37 -36.98 -13.90
CA ALA A 89 -3.14 -37.61 -12.60
C ALA A 89 -3.53 -36.68 -11.44
N LEU A 90 -3.17 -35.39 -11.50
CA LEU A 90 -3.54 -34.37 -10.50
C LEU A 90 -5.07 -34.13 -10.40
N ASP A 91 -5.80 -34.35 -11.49
CA ASP A 91 -7.27 -34.23 -11.50
C ASP A 91 -7.97 -35.40 -10.80
N GLU A 92 -7.32 -36.57 -10.71
CA GLU A 92 -7.85 -37.77 -10.08
C GLU A 92 -7.33 -37.95 -8.64
N ASP A 93 -6.07 -37.58 -8.40
CA ASP A 93 -5.38 -37.67 -7.12
C ASP A 93 -4.66 -36.33 -6.85
N PRO A 94 -4.98 -35.58 -5.78
CA PRO A 94 -4.27 -34.36 -5.41
C PRO A 94 -2.79 -34.56 -5.06
N GLN A 95 -2.35 -35.80 -4.80
CA GLN A 95 -0.99 -36.16 -4.43
C GLN A 95 -0.45 -37.32 -5.29
N PRO A 96 -0.42 -37.17 -6.62
CA PRO A 96 0.05 -38.24 -7.48
C PRO A 96 1.57 -38.40 -7.32
N HIS A 97 2.04 -39.63 -7.48
CA HIS A 97 3.47 -39.90 -7.53
C HIS A 97 4.00 -39.56 -8.91
N VAL A 98 4.90 -38.57 -9.01
CA VAL A 98 5.59 -38.22 -10.25
C VAL A 98 7.10 -38.19 -10.03
N ALA A 99 7.84 -39.11 -10.64
CA ALA A 99 9.29 -39.17 -10.50
C ALA A 99 9.97 -39.70 -11.77
N TRP A 100 11.19 -39.21 -12.01
CA TRP A 100 12.08 -39.74 -13.04
C TRP A 100 13.24 -40.48 -12.39
N ALA A 101 13.49 -41.72 -12.81
CA ALA A 101 14.63 -42.52 -12.40
C ALA A 101 15.03 -43.44 -13.56
N ASP A 102 16.34 -43.67 -13.72
CA ASP A 102 16.90 -44.68 -14.63
C ASP A 102 16.34 -44.63 -16.07
N GLY A 103 16.23 -43.43 -16.63
CA GLY A 103 15.73 -43.24 -18.00
C GLY A 103 14.21 -43.24 -18.14
N THR A 104 13.47 -43.36 -17.04
CA THR A 104 12.03 -43.57 -17.04
C THR A 104 11.29 -42.57 -16.14
N LEU A 105 10.29 -41.88 -16.69
CA LEU A 105 9.34 -41.07 -15.94
C LEU A 105 8.11 -41.92 -15.58
N THR A 106 7.78 -41.97 -14.29
CA THR A 106 6.60 -42.62 -13.76
C THR A 106 5.63 -41.57 -13.22
N ILE A 107 4.38 -41.60 -13.71
CA ILE A 107 3.26 -40.77 -13.25
C ILE A 107 2.19 -41.74 -12.72
N ALA A 108 1.88 -41.72 -11.43
CA ALA A 108 0.92 -42.63 -10.84
C ALA A 108 -0.09 -41.89 -9.93
N ASP A 109 -1.36 -42.26 -10.05
CA ASP A 109 -2.47 -41.78 -9.22
C ASP A 109 -3.23 -42.96 -8.59
N ASN A 110 -4.00 -42.68 -7.55
CA ASN A 110 -4.88 -43.67 -6.90
C ASN A 110 -6.36 -43.51 -7.28
N GLY A 111 -6.65 -42.95 -8.45
CA GLY A 111 -8.00 -42.72 -8.94
C GLY A 111 -8.76 -44.02 -9.31
N PRO A 112 -9.94 -43.92 -9.93
CA PRO A 112 -10.72 -45.09 -10.37
C PRO A 112 -10.12 -45.81 -11.59
N GLY A 113 -9.10 -45.24 -12.23
CA GLY A 113 -8.58 -45.68 -13.53
C GLY A 113 -9.29 -44.99 -14.70
N ILE A 114 -8.87 -45.33 -15.91
CA ILE A 114 -9.41 -44.85 -17.17
C ILE A 114 -10.61 -45.73 -17.57
N PRO A 115 -11.84 -45.20 -17.57
CA PRO A 115 -12.99 -45.96 -18.04
C PRO A 115 -13.04 -45.98 -19.58
N GLU A 116 -13.94 -46.79 -20.16
CA GLU A 116 -14.10 -46.93 -21.62
C GLU A 116 -14.44 -45.59 -22.29
N GLU A 117 -15.32 -44.80 -21.68
CA GLU A 117 -15.66 -43.44 -22.11
C GLU A 117 -14.41 -42.54 -22.14
N GLY A 118 -13.45 -42.82 -21.25
CA GLY A 118 -12.15 -42.18 -21.21
C GLY A 118 -11.25 -42.50 -22.40
N LEU A 119 -11.60 -43.48 -23.24
CA LEU A 119 -10.95 -43.81 -24.52
C LEU A 119 -11.67 -43.19 -25.72
N ILE A 120 -12.92 -42.74 -25.59
CA ILE A 120 -13.68 -42.11 -26.68
C ILE A 120 -13.20 -40.66 -26.90
N LEU A 121 -12.97 -40.26 -28.15
CA LEU A 121 -12.53 -38.91 -28.48
C LEU A 121 -13.69 -37.92 -28.33
N GLY A 122 -13.47 -36.81 -27.62
CA GLY A 122 -14.50 -35.80 -27.34
C GLY A 122 -15.40 -36.12 -26.15
N GLU A 123 -15.27 -37.29 -25.53
CA GLU A 123 -15.99 -37.65 -24.32
C GLU A 123 -15.18 -37.29 -23.07
N SER A 124 -15.81 -36.54 -22.16
CA SER A 124 -15.20 -36.03 -20.94
C SER A 124 -16.23 -36.00 -19.82
N THR A 125 -15.92 -36.66 -18.72
CA THR A 125 -16.69 -36.59 -17.46
C THR A 125 -16.22 -35.45 -16.55
N LYS A 126 -15.24 -34.65 -17.01
CA LYS A 126 -14.55 -33.67 -16.18
C LYS A 126 -15.40 -32.44 -15.87
N THR A 127 -15.26 -31.94 -14.65
CA THR A 127 -15.96 -30.74 -14.16
C THR A 127 -15.14 -29.46 -14.38
N ALA A 128 -15.75 -28.29 -14.19
CA ALA A 128 -15.04 -27.00 -14.32
C ALA A 128 -13.87 -26.85 -13.31
N GLN A 129 -13.93 -27.61 -12.22
CA GLN A 129 -12.93 -27.64 -11.16
C GLN A 129 -11.67 -28.41 -11.58
N GLN A 130 -11.74 -29.34 -12.53
CA GLN A 130 -10.57 -30.12 -12.99
C GLN A 130 -9.76 -29.40 -14.06
N ILE A 131 -8.43 -29.52 -14.02
CA ILE A 131 -7.44 -28.96 -14.94
C ILE A 131 -7.83 -29.33 -16.39
N GLY A 132 -8.11 -30.61 -16.66
CA GLY A 132 -8.66 -31.18 -17.89
C GLY A 132 -10.13 -30.82 -18.16
N GLN A 133 -10.51 -30.61 -19.43
CA GLN A 133 -11.91 -30.29 -19.79
C GLN A 133 -12.45 -31.06 -21.01
N PHE A 134 -11.68 -31.16 -22.09
CA PHE A 134 -12.22 -31.56 -23.41
C PHE A 134 -12.22 -33.06 -23.70
N GLY A 135 -11.67 -33.91 -22.81
CA GLY A 135 -11.62 -35.37 -23.03
C GLY A 135 -10.63 -35.84 -24.10
N GLU A 136 -10.02 -34.94 -24.86
CA GLU A 136 -9.09 -35.27 -25.95
C GLU A 136 -7.62 -35.31 -25.51
N GLY A 137 -7.26 -34.55 -24.47
CA GLY A 137 -5.87 -34.23 -24.11
C GLY A 137 -4.96 -35.44 -23.94
N LYS A 138 -5.42 -36.47 -23.22
CA LYS A 138 -4.68 -37.73 -23.03
C LYS A 138 -4.38 -38.45 -24.35
N LYS A 139 -5.35 -38.54 -25.27
CA LYS A 139 -5.17 -39.20 -26.57
C LYS A 139 -4.17 -38.45 -27.44
N ILE A 140 -4.28 -37.12 -27.44
CA ILE A 140 -3.35 -36.25 -28.14
C ILE A 140 -1.94 -36.36 -27.53
N ALA A 141 -1.82 -36.43 -26.20
CA ALA A 141 -0.55 -36.64 -25.52
C ALA A 141 0.10 -37.97 -25.94
N CYS A 142 -0.66 -39.07 -25.96
CA CYS A 142 -0.18 -40.36 -26.44
C CYS A 142 0.31 -40.30 -27.89
N LEU A 143 -0.43 -39.63 -28.80
CA LEU A 143 0.03 -39.42 -30.19
C LEU A 143 1.37 -38.67 -30.26
N VAL A 144 1.48 -37.60 -29.47
CA VAL A 144 2.68 -36.76 -29.46
C VAL A 144 3.88 -37.53 -28.92
N LEU A 145 3.70 -38.32 -27.86
CA LEU A 145 4.78 -39.13 -27.30
C LEU A 145 5.18 -40.29 -28.21
N ALA A 146 4.21 -41.01 -28.78
CA ALA A 146 4.46 -42.16 -29.66
C ALA A 146 5.21 -41.79 -30.96
N ARG A 147 5.11 -40.53 -31.41
CA ARG A 147 5.83 -40.05 -32.60
C ARG A 147 7.15 -39.34 -32.28
N HIS A 148 7.45 -39.03 -31.02
CA HIS A 148 8.56 -38.16 -30.67
C HIS A 148 9.88 -38.95 -30.66
N PRO A 149 10.94 -38.49 -31.35
CA PRO A 149 12.17 -39.28 -31.52
C PRO A 149 12.92 -39.55 -30.21
N ASP A 150 12.78 -38.67 -29.21
CA ASP A 150 13.42 -38.84 -27.90
C ASP A 150 12.63 -39.71 -26.92
N ILE A 151 11.44 -40.19 -27.29
CA ILE A 151 10.62 -41.05 -26.45
C ILE A 151 10.73 -42.48 -26.98
N ARG A 152 11.28 -43.39 -26.17
CA ARG A 152 11.51 -44.78 -26.60
C ARG A 152 10.26 -45.63 -26.46
N ALA A 153 9.58 -45.52 -25.32
CA ALA A 153 8.38 -46.26 -25.01
C ALA A 153 7.45 -45.44 -24.12
N VAL A 154 6.16 -45.71 -24.27
CA VAL A 154 5.09 -45.23 -23.37
C VAL A 154 4.23 -46.42 -23.02
N GLN A 155 3.92 -46.57 -21.74
CA GLN A 155 3.02 -47.59 -21.23
C GLN A 155 2.05 -46.96 -20.25
N ILE A 156 0.78 -47.31 -20.35
CA ILE A 156 -0.27 -46.85 -19.44
C ILE A 156 -0.96 -48.06 -18.84
N ASP A 157 -0.73 -48.33 -17.57
CA ASP A 157 -1.44 -49.35 -16.81
C ASP A 157 -2.55 -48.71 -16.00
N THR A 158 -3.79 -49.09 -16.26
CA THR A 158 -4.97 -48.63 -15.55
C THR A 158 -5.70 -49.81 -14.90
N ALA A 159 -6.78 -49.56 -14.16
CA ALA A 159 -7.62 -50.60 -13.58
C ALA A 159 -8.11 -51.61 -14.64
N GLY A 160 -7.66 -52.87 -14.53
CA GLY A 160 -8.07 -54.03 -15.32
C GLY A 160 -7.38 -54.21 -16.68
N TYR A 161 -6.72 -53.18 -17.21
CA TYR A 161 -6.08 -53.25 -18.53
C TYR A 161 -4.96 -52.21 -18.66
N GLY A 162 -4.10 -52.40 -19.66
CA GLY A 162 -3.11 -51.40 -20.03
C GLY A 162 -3.06 -51.13 -21.53
N ILE A 163 -2.32 -50.09 -21.89
CA ILE A 163 -2.27 -49.49 -23.22
C ILE A 163 -0.81 -49.23 -23.61
N LEU A 164 -0.42 -49.68 -24.80
CA LEU A 164 0.80 -49.25 -25.49
C LEU A 164 0.43 -48.36 -26.69
N PRO A 165 0.53 -47.03 -26.59
CA PRO A 165 0.29 -46.15 -27.72
C PRO A 165 1.47 -46.20 -28.70
N THR A 166 1.17 -46.45 -29.97
CA THR A 166 2.15 -46.50 -31.07
C THR A 166 1.62 -45.75 -32.29
N VAL A 167 2.52 -45.35 -33.20
CA VAL A 167 2.14 -44.89 -34.54
C VAL A 167 2.29 -46.05 -35.50
N GLN A 168 1.19 -46.51 -36.07
CA GLN A 168 1.18 -47.64 -37.00
C GLN A 168 0.58 -47.24 -38.34
N ARG A 169 1.03 -47.89 -39.41
CA ARG A 169 0.38 -47.79 -40.71
C ARG A 169 -0.78 -48.76 -40.75
N GLY A 170 -1.97 -48.23 -41.02
CA GLY A 170 -3.18 -49.02 -41.12
C GLY A 170 -4.07 -48.54 -42.27
N ARG A 171 -4.96 -49.41 -42.72
CA ARG A 171 -6.01 -49.06 -43.66
C ARG A 171 -7.34 -48.94 -42.93
N LEU A 172 -8.00 -47.80 -43.07
CA LEU A 172 -9.35 -47.59 -42.55
C LEU A 172 -10.34 -48.56 -43.19
N LEU A 173 -11.29 -49.04 -42.38
CA LEU A 173 -12.34 -49.99 -42.79
C LEU A 173 -11.76 -51.22 -43.53
N GLY A 174 -10.64 -51.77 -43.05
CA GLY A 174 -10.00 -52.94 -43.66
C GLY A 174 -9.53 -52.71 -45.10
N GLY A 175 -9.29 -51.46 -45.50
CA GLY A 175 -8.86 -51.13 -46.86
C GLY A 175 -9.96 -50.98 -47.90
N GLN A 176 -11.23 -50.96 -47.46
CA GLN A 176 -12.36 -50.62 -48.33
C GLN A 176 -12.29 -49.18 -48.85
N LEU A 177 -11.59 -48.29 -48.14
CA LEU A 177 -11.35 -46.92 -48.61
C LEU A 177 -10.10 -46.86 -49.50
N PRO A 178 -10.17 -46.18 -50.66
CA PRO A 178 -9.01 -46.01 -51.53
C PRO A 178 -7.93 -45.20 -50.81
N SER A 179 -6.69 -45.69 -50.88
CA SER A 179 -5.51 -45.04 -50.32
C SER A 179 -4.48 -44.82 -51.42
N ARG A 180 -3.77 -43.68 -51.37
CA ARG A 180 -2.64 -43.39 -52.27
C ARG A 180 -1.38 -44.20 -51.90
N ASN A 181 -1.36 -44.78 -50.71
CA ASN A 181 -0.27 -45.64 -50.23
C ASN A 181 -0.82 -47.05 -49.99
N GLU A 182 -0.16 -48.06 -50.56
CA GLU A 182 -0.55 -49.46 -50.41
C GLU A 182 -0.57 -49.91 -48.94
N GLN A 183 0.32 -49.36 -48.13
CA GLN A 183 0.46 -49.64 -46.70
C GLN A 183 -0.57 -48.89 -45.83
N GLY A 184 -1.39 -48.02 -46.41
CA GLY A 184 -2.35 -47.19 -45.67
C GLY A 184 -1.75 -45.89 -45.13
N ALA A 185 -2.41 -45.31 -44.13
CA ALA A 185 -1.99 -44.06 -43.48
C ALA A 185 -1.43 -44.35 -42.09
N GLU A 186 -0.48 -43.53 -41.64
CA GLU A 186 -0.03 -43.57 -40.25
C GLU A 186 -1.11 -42.99 -39.33
N MET A 187 -1.37 -43.69 -38.23
CA MET A 187 -2.42 -43.39 -37.27
C MET A 187 -1.95 -43.72 -35.86
N LEU A 188 -2.58 -43.10 -34.86
CA LEU A 188 -2.40 -43.51 -33.47
C LEU A 188 -3.12 -44.83 -33.23
N THR A 189 -2.39 -45.81 -32.72
CA THR A 189 -2.92 -47.14 -32.41
C THR A 189 -2.58 -47.51 -30.98
N TYR A 190 -3.59 -47.91 -30.22
CA TYR A 190 -3.46 -48.44 -28.87
C TYR A 190 -3.48 -49.96 -28.91
N GLN A 191 -2.39 -50.60 -28.51
CA GLN A 191 -2.42 -52.02 -28.20
C GLN A 191 -2.91 -52.17 -26.76
N VAL A 192 -4.02 -52.88 -26.59
CA VAL A 192 -4.68 -53.05 -25.29
C VAL A 192 -4.37 -54.45 -24.78
N TYR A 193 -3.99 -54.57 -23.51
CA TYR A 193 -3.67 -55.83 -22.86
C TYR A 193 -4.30 -55.93 -21.47
N GLY A 194 -4.51 -57.14 -20.98
CA GLY A 194 -5.02 -57.35 -19.63
C GLY A 194 -3.94 -57.14 -18.58
N ASN A 195 -4.29 -56.54 -17.44
CA ASN A 195 -3.40 -56.45 -16.28
C ASN A 195 -4.19 -56.75 -14.98
N THR A 196 -3.48 -56.85 -13.86
CA THR A 196 -4.06 -57.17 -12.54
C THR A 196 -4.28 -55.94 -11.67
N ARG A 197 -4.09 -54.72 -12.19
CA ARG A 197 -4.24 -53.48 -11.42
C ARG A 197 -5.72 -53.28 -11.06
N GLY A 198 -6.01 -53.11 -9.77
CA GLY A 198 -7.39 -52.97 -9.27
C GLY A 198 -7.91 -51.53 -9.20
N HIS A 199 -7.02 -50.54 -9.17
CA HIS A 199 -7.35 -49.11 -9.10
C HIS A 199 -6.16 -48.27 -9.59
N GLY A 200 -6.41 -46.97 -9.82
CA GLY A 200 -5.42 -46.00 -10.23
C GLY A 200 -4.98 -46.13 -11.67
N THR A 201 -4.14 -45.18 -12.09
CA THR A 201 -3.40 -45.23 -13.35
C THR A 201 -1.92 -45.09 -13.07
N THR A 202 -1.08 -45.79 -13.83
CA THR A 202 0.36 -45.58 -13.86
C THR A 202 0.79 -45.43 -15.31
N VAL A 203 1.43 -44.30 -15.60
CA VAL A 203 2.00 -43.99 -16.89
C VAL A 203 3.52 -44.02 -16.78
N THR A 204 4.14 -44.87 -17.58
CA THR A 204 5.58 -45.07 -17.65
C THR A 204 6.06 -44.55 -19.00
N ILE A 205 7.06 -43.68 -19.00
CA ILE A 205 7.58 -43.03 -20.21
C ILE A 205 9.10 -43.13 -20.20
N GLU A 206 9.68 -43.89 -21.13
CA GLU A 206 11.13 -43.94 -21.33
C GLU A 206 11.59 -42.67 -22.05
N CYS A 207 12.18 -41.72 -21.32
CA CYS A 207 12.55 -40.40 -21.83
C CYS A 207 13.79 -39.79 -21.16
N PRO A 208 14.48 -38.84 -21.82
CA PRO A 208 15.54 -38.05 -21.22
C PRO A 208 15.08 -37.26 -19.99
N GLN A 209 15.95 -37.20 -18.97
CA GLN A 209 15.69 -36.51 -17.70
C GLN A 209 15.22 -35.06 -17.89
N HIS A 210 15.80 -34.31 -18.84
CA HIS A 210 15.47 -32.90 -19.02
C HIS A 210 14.00 -32.68 -19.42
N LEU A 211 13.40 -33.59 -20.22
CA LEU A 211 11.98 -33.50 -20.59
C LEU A 211 11.08 -33.74 -19.37
N ALA A 212 11.45 -34.72 -18.54
CA ALA A 212 10.72 -35.04 -17.32
C ALA A 212 10.81 -33.90 -16.29
N VAL A 213 12.01 -33.39 -16.02
CA VAL A 213 12.24 -32.27 -15.09
C VAL A 213 11.52 -31.01 -15.56
N GLU A 214 11.57 -30.69 -16.86
CA GLU A 214 10.84 -29.54 -17.40
C GLU A 214 9.32 -29.72 -17.23
N ALA A 215 8.78 -30.90 -17.52
CA ALA A 215 7.35 -31.18 -17.39
C ALA A 215 6.87 -31.12 -15.93
N ILE A 216 7.62 -31.72 -15.00
CA ILE A 216 7.35 -31.67 -13.55
C ILE A 216 7.41 -30.21 -13.06
N GLY A 217 8.42 -29.46 -13.49
CA GLY A 217 8.62 -28.05 -13.14
C GLY A 217 7.48 -27.12 -13.56
N ARG A 218 6.57 -27.55 -14.44
CA ARG A 218 5.38 -26.77 -14.81
C ARG A 218 4.29 -26.78 -13.74
N PHE A 219 4.36 -27.67 -12.74
CA PHE A 219 3.32 -27.84 -11.73
C PHE A 219 3.82 -27.43 -10.35
N ARG A 220 3.22 -26.36 -9.80
CA ARG A 220 3.49 -25.92 -8.43
C ARG A 220 3.13 -26.99 -7.40
N ALA A 221 2.05 -27.74 -7.64
CA ALA A 221 1.63 -28.86 -6.79
C ALA A 221 2.71 -29.95 -6.58
N LEU A 222 3.63 -30.10 -7.54
CA LEU A 222 4.70 -31.09 -7.48
C LEU A 222 6.03 -30.50 -6.99
N THR A 223 6.22 -29.20 -7.12
CA THR A 223 7.48 -28.50 -6.80
C THR A 223 7.43 -27.75 -5.47
N GLU A 224 6.22 -27.46 -4.97
CA GLU A 224 5.98 -26.73 -3.73
C GLU A 224 5.12 -27.57 -2.77
N PRO A 225 5.69 -28.01 -1.63
CA PRO A 225 4.93 -28.73 -0.61
C PRO A 225 3.72 -27.91 -0.13
N HIS A 226 2.56 -28.56 -0.02
CA HIS A 226 1.30 -27.96 0.45
C HIS A 226 0.76 -26.84 -0.44
N TYR A 227 1.17 -26.78 -1.70
CA TYR A 227 0.59 -25.85 -2.65
C TYR A 227 -0.94 -25.99 -2.73
N THR A 228 -1.63 -24.85 -2.67
CA THR A 228 -3.07 -24.75 -2.90
C THR A 228 -3.33 -23.65 -3.93
N PRO A 229 -4.19 -23.89 -4.94
CA PRO A 229 -4.56 -22.86 -5.89
C PRO A 229 -5.08 -21.59 -5.21
N PRO A 230 -4.62 -20.40 -5.62
CA PRO A 230 -5.07 -19.17 -4.99
C PRO A 230 -6.54 -18.92 -5.28
N ALA A 231 -7.24 -18.31 -4.32
CA ALA A 231 -8.58 -17.76 -4.55
C ALA A 231 -8.51 -16.50 -5.42
N ALA A 232 -9.65 -16.04 -5.95
CA ALA A 232 -9.71 -14.79 -6.69
C ALA A 232 -9.25 -13.59 -5.83
N PRO A 233 -8.47 -12.64 -6.38
CA PRO A 233 -8.12 -12.51 -7.81
C PRO A 233 -6.90 -13.32 -8.28
N GLY A 234 -6.21 -14.03 -7.38
CA GLY A 234 -4.97 -14.76 -7.63
C GLY A 234 -3.87 -14.36 -6.64
N ALA A 235 -2.63 -14.75 -6.92
CA ALA A 235 -1.47 -14.46 -6.08
C ALA A 235 -0.28 -13.93 -6.89
N CYS A 236 0.48 -13.02 -6.28
CA CYS A 236 1.79 -12.60 -6.75
C CYS A 236 2.84 -13.53 -6.12
N VAL A 237 3.67 -14.17 -6.96
CA VAL A 237 4.64 -15.20 -6.57
C VAL A 237 6.04 -14.59 -6.70
N LEU A 238 6.63 -14.19 -5.58
CA LEU A 238 7.93 -13.51 -5.56
C LEU A 238 9.13 -14.46 -5.54
N ALA A 239 8.92 -15.70 -5.08
CA ALA A 239 9.96 -16.71 -4.90
C ALA A 239 10.34 -17.42 -6.20
N ALA A 240 9.52 -17.27 -7.24
CA ALA A 240 9.75 -17.90 -8.53
C ALA A 240 10.48 -16.95 -9.50
N GLU A 241 10.97 -17.51 -10.61
CA GLU A 241 11.61 -16.74 -11.68
C GLU A 241 10.60 -15.75 -12.28
N PRO A 242 10.93 -14.44 -12.39
CA PRO A 242 10.00 -13.43 -12.87
C PRO A 242 9.43 -13.72 -14.25
N GLY A 243 8.15 -13.36 -14.46
CA GLY A 243 7.47 -13.55 -15.75
C GLY A 243 6.69 -14.84 -15.88
N GLN A 244 6.83 -15.78 -14.95
CA GLN A 244 6.04 -17.02 -14.99
C GLN A 244 4.57 -16.76 -14.65
N VAL A 245 3.68 -17.36 -15.43
CA VAL A 245 2.23 -17.23 -15.27
C VAL A 245 1.60 -18.61 -15.16
N TRP A 246 1.04 -18.90 -14.00
CA TRP A 246 0.28 -20.11 -13.71
C TRP A 246 -1.22 -19.84 -13.70
N ILE A 247 -2.00 -20.88 -14.01
CA ILE A 247 -3.43 -20.90 -13.74
C ILE A 247 -3.71 -22.14 -12.89
N GLY A 248 -4.06 -21.93 -11.63
CA GLY A 248 -4.22 -23.01 -10.67
C GLY A 248 -2.94 -23.81 -10.47
N GLY A 249 -1.77 -23.19 -10.60
CA GLY A 249 -0.48 -23.83 -10.37
C GLY A 249 0.10 -24.57 -11.58
N VAL A 250 -0.54 -24.50 -12.75
CA VAL A 250 -0.02 -25.05 -14.01
C VAL A 250 0.60 -23.94 -14.84
N LEU A 251 1.88 -24.06 -15.22
CA LEU A 251 2.61 -23.03 -15.96
C LEU A 251 2.10 -22.95 -17.40
N VAL A 252 1.38 -21.86 -17.68
CA VAL A 252 0.75 -21.62 -18.99
C VAL A 252 1.69 -20.83 -19.89
N ASN A 253 2.34 -19.79 -19.37
CA ASN A 253 3.19 -18.91 -20.17
C ASN A 253 4.34 -18.30 -19.32
N THR A 254 5.38 -17.80 -19.99
CA THR A 254 6.45 -16.99 -19.41
C THR A 254 6.58 -15.69 -20.19
N ILE A 255 6.43 -14.55 -19.51
CA ILE A 255 6.41 -13.21 -20.10
C ILE A 255 7.67 -12.46 -19.67
N PRO A 256 8.64 -12.26 -20.58
CA PRO A 256 9.89 -11.59 -20.26
C PRO A 256 9.69 -10.14 -19.78
N GLY A 257 10.38 -9.81 -18.69
CA GLY A 257 10.46 -8.45 -18.15
C GLY A 257 9.32 -8.03 -17.23
N LEU A 258 8.41 -8.95 -16.86
CA LEU A 258 7.62 -8.75 -15.63
C LEU A 258 8.56 -8.78 -14.42
N LEU A 259 8.27 -7.97 -13.41
CA LEU A 259 9.04 -7.90 -12.17
C LEU A 259 8.76 -9.07 -11.23
N ALA A 260 7.57 -9.67 -11.34
CA ALA A 260 7.15 -10.83 -10.54
C ALA A 260 6.48 -11.91 -11.41
N SER A 261 6.07 -12.99 -10.76
CA SER A 261 5.31 -14.07 -11.36
C SER A 261 3.92 -14.16 -10.75
N TYR A 262 2.98 -14.79 -11.43
CA TYR A 262 1.56 -14.69 -11.10
C TYR A 262 0.88 -16.03 -11.20
N ASP A 263 0.10 -16.36 -10.18
CA ASP A 263 -0.74 -17.54 -10.17
C ASP A 263 -2.21 -17.13 -10.11
N LEU A 264 -2.92 -17.38 -11.20
CA LEU A 264 -4.32 -17.05 -11.34
C LEU A 264 -5.17 -18.17 -10.73
N PRO A 265 -6.38 -17.86 -10.22
CA PRO A 265 -7.27 -18.87 -9.69
C PRO A 265 -7.66 -19.87 -10.77
N LEU A 266 -8.01 -21.08 -10.35
CA LEU A 266 -8.44 -22.16 -11.23
C LEU A 266 -9.71 -21.82 -12.03
N THR A 267 -10.53 -20.87 -11.55
CA THR A 267 -11.68 -20.31 -12.29
C THR A 267 -11.27 -19.44 -13.48
N GLY A 268 -10.01 -18.99 -13.53
CA GLY A 268 -9.40 -18.24 -14.63
C GLY A 268 -9.08 -19.09 -15.87
N LYS A 269 -9.43 -20.38 -15.90
CA LYS A 269 -9.21 -21.26 -17.06
C LYS A 269 -9.84 -20.79 -18.37
N HIS A 270 -10.85 -19.93 -18.33
CA HIS A 270 -11.45 -19.36 -19.53
C HIS A 270 -10.57 -18.30 -20.21
N LEU A 271 -9.51 -17.84 -19.54
CA LEU A 271 -8.57 -16.84 -20.06
C LEU A 271 -7.49 -17.43 -20.98
N GLN A 272 -7.37 -18.75 -21.00
CA GLN A 272 -6.40 -19.49 -21.81
C GLN A 272 -7.09 -20.12 -23.02
N ASN A 273 -6.33 -20.32 -24.09
CA ASN A 273 -6.79 -21.11 -25.23
C ASN A 273 -7.02 -22.59 -24.82
N ARG A 274 -7.74 -23.34 -25.66
CA ARG A 274 -7.99 -24.80 -25.50
C ARG A 274 -6.73 -25.57 -25.09
N ASP A 275 -5.63 -25.11 -25.66
CA ASP A 275 -4.32 -25.71 -25.66
C ASP A 275 -3.46 -25.30 -24.43
N ARG A 276 -3.93 -24.38 -23.57
CA ARG A 276 -3.21 -23.88 -22.38
C ARG A 276 -1.78 -23.40 -22.64
N THR A 277 -1.60 -22.72 -23.77
CA THR A 277 -0.30 -22.18 -24.20
C THR A 277 -0.32 -20.68 -24.39
N VAL A 278 -1.51 -20.11 -24.59
CA VAL A 278 -1.69 -18.69 -24.81
C VAL A 278 -2.76 -18.20 -23.84
N ILE A 279 -2.45 -17.14 -23.12
CA ILE A 279 -3.41 -16.38 -22.32
C ILE A 279 -3.74 -15.12 -23.12
N ASP A 280 -5.02 -14.76 -23.16
CA ASP A 280 -5.44 -13.47 -23.71
C ASP A 280 -4.72 -12.33 -22.99
N ALA A 281 -3.99 -11.49 -23.73
CA ALA A 281 -3.12 -10.47 -23.15
C ALA A 281 -3.91 -9.42 -22.35
N GLY A 282 -5.12 -9.06 -22.81
CA GLY A 282 -5.99 -8.12 -22.10
C GLY A 282 -6.48 -8.67 -20.77
N SER A 283 -6.92 -9.93 -20.78
CA SER A 283 -7.36 -10.64 -19.57
C SER A 283 -6.23 -10.85 -18.57
N LEU A 284 -5.03 -11.20 -19.04
CA LEU A 284 -3.87 -11.35 -18.17
C LEU A 284 -3.49 -10.02 -17.51
N ARG A 285 -3.46 -8.94 -18.29
CA ARG A 285 -3.22 -7.60 -17.78
C ARG A 285 -4.20 -7.26 -16.65
N ASP A 286 -5.48 -7.49 -16.86
CA ASP A 286 -6.51 -7.15 -15.88
C ASP A 286 -6.40 -8.03 -14.62
N ALA A 287 -6.10 -9.33 -14.77
CA ALA A 287 -5.85 -10.23 -13.66
C ALA A 287 -4.61 -9.84 -12.83
N VAL A 288 -3.46 -9.58 -13.49
CA VAL A 288 -2.22 -9.13 -12.82
C VAL A 288 -2.47 -7.81 -12.06
N ARG A 289 -3.15 -6.88 -12.70
CA ARG A 289 -3.53 -5.59 -12.10
C ARG A 289 -4.40 -5.78 -10.87
N ASP A 290 -5.39 -6.66 -10.90
CA ASP A 290 -6.28 -6.94 -9.77
C ASP A 290 -5.53 -7.61 -8.60
N ILE A 291 -4.64 -8.57 -8.89
CA ILE A 291 -3.77 -9.19 -7.88
C ILE A 291 -2.95 -8.10 -7.16
N LEU A 292 -2.28 -7.24 -7.92
CA LEU A 292 -1.41 -6.22 -7.36
C LEU A 292 -2.20 -5.09 -6.66
N ALA A 293 -3.33 -4.67 -7.24
CA ALA A 293 -4.17 -3.60 -6.68
C ALA A 293 -4.89 -3.99 -5.38
N THR A 294 -4.98 -5.30 -5.10
CA THR A 294 -5.59 -5.84 -3.88
C THR A 294 -4.59 -6.35 -2.85
N SER A 295 -3.30 -6.41 -3.19
CA SER A 295 -2.25 -6.92 -2.31
C SER A 295 -1.97 -6.00 -1.13
N GLN A 296 -1.98 -6.56 0.07
CA GLN A 296 -1.54 -5.88 1.31
C GLN A 296 -0.18 -6.39 1.80
N ASP A 297 0.41 -7.34 1.08
CA ASP A 297 1.69 -7.95 1.43
C ASP A 297 2.82 -6.93 1.31
N GLN A 298 3.51 -6.68 2.44
CA GLN A 298 4.59 -5.71 2.52
C GLN A 298 5.80 -6.10 1.65
N THR A 299 6.01 -7.39 1.39
CA THR A 299 7.09 -7.87 0.51
C THR A 299 6.79 -7.54 -0.95
N VAL A 300 5.54 -7.76 -1.40
CA VAL A 300 5.07 -7.38 -2.74
C VAL A 300 5.14 -5.87 -2.89
N ILE A 301 4.57 -5.11 -1.96
CA ILE A 301 4.61 -3.64 -1.99
C ILE A 301 6.06 -3.16 -2.05
N GLY A 302 6.94 -3.71 -1.22
CA GLY A 302 8.36 -3.35 -1.18
C GLY A 302 9.08 -3.60 -2.50
N ARG A 303 8.89 -4.78 -3.12
CA ARG A 303 9.52 -5.11 -4.41
C ARG A 303 9.13 -4.09 -5.50
N PHE A 304 7.85 -3.79 -5.63
CA PHE A 304 7.37 -2.86 -6.65
C PHE A 304 7.77 -1.41 -6.35
N ALA A 305 7.65 -0.97 -5.09
CA ALA A 305 8.01 0.39 -4.69
C ALA A 305 9.51 0.65 -4.87
N GLN A 306 10.38 -0.25 -4.41
CA GLN A 306 11.83 -0.10 -4.54
C GLN A 306 12.26 -0.06 -6.02
N HIS A 307 11.72 -0.98 -6.84
CA HIS A 307 12.04 -1.04 -8.26
C HIS A 307 11.74 0.26 -9.00
N VAL A 308 10.53 0.81 -8.82
CA VAL A 308 10.14 2.06 -9.52
C VAL A 308 10.82 3.30 -8.94
N LEU A 309 11.08 3.33 -7.63
CA LEU A 309 11.81 4.42 -6.98
C LEU A 309 13.30 4.43 -7.34
N ALA A 310 13.87 3.29 -7.73
CA ALA A 310 15.18 3.19 -8.35
C ALA A 310 15.21 3.74 -9.80
N GLY A 311 14.06 4.14 -10.35
CA GLY A 311 13.93 4.70 -11.69
C GLY A 311 13.61 3.68 -12.78
N ASN A 312 13.45 2.40 -12.44
CA ASN A 312 13.15 1.36 -13.41
C ASN A 312 11.68 1.43 -13.87
N GLY A 313 11.45 1.02 -15.12
CA GLY A 313 10.10 0.90 -15.69
C GLY A 313 9.39 -0.40 -15.29
N LEU A 314 8.07 -0.40 -15.44
CA LEU A 314 7.22 -1.59 -15.31
C LEU A 314 6.54 -1.89 -16.64
N ARG A 315 6.31 -3.18 -16.90
CA ARG A 315 5.45 -3.60 -18.02
C ARG A 315 4.01 -3.17 -17.77
N GLU A 316 3.25 -3.02 -18.84
CA GLU A 316 1.88 -2.49 -18.79
C GLU A 316 0.93 -3.27 -17.83
N PRO A 317 0.97 -4.62 -17.74
CA PRO A 317 0.22 -5.39 -16.73
C PRO A 317 0.51 -4.98 -15.28
N GLU A 318 1.75 -4.55 -15.00
CA GLU A 318 2.23 -4.18 -13.66
C GLU A 318 2.08 -2.67 -13.37
N GLN A 319 1.51 -1.88 -14.28
CA GLN A 319 1.22 -0.46 -14.04
C GLN A 319 -0.14 -0.28 -13.34
N PHE A 320 -0.26 -0.78 -12.11
CA PHE A 320 -1.54 -0.92 -11.39
C PHE A 320 -1.84 0.21 -10.39
N PHE A 321 -0.91 1.13 -10.11
CA PHE A 321 -1.02 2.06 -8.96
C PHE A 321 -2.32 2.88 -8.93
N ALA A 322 -2.81 3.32 -10.10
CA ALA A 322 -4.07 4.04 -10.21
C ALA A 322 -5.32 3.22 -9.81
N HIS A 323 -5.22 1.89 -9.81
CA HIS A 323 -6.31 0.97 -9.48
C HIS A 323 -6.36 0.60 -7.99
N VAL A 324 -5.37 1.04 -7.20
CA VAL A 324 -5.32 0.83 -5.74
C VAL A 324 -6.32 1.78 -5.06
N THR A 325 -7.58 1.36 -5.03
CA THR A 325 -8.71 2.14 -4.50
C THR A 325 -9.15 1.70 -3.10
N ARG A 326 -8.87 0.44 -2.72
CA ARG A 326 -9.28 -0.13 -1.43
C ARG A 326 -8.52 0.56 -0.28
N PRO A 327 -9.22 1.11 0.74
CA PRO A 327 -8.58 1.83 1.83
C PRO A 327 -7.47 1.03 2.54
N ARG A 328 -7.72 -0.25 2.83
CA ARG A 328 -6.74 -1.11 3.53
C ARG A 328 -5.44 -1.29 2.74
N VAL A 329 -5.55 -1.47 1.43
CA VAL A 329 -4.36 -1.57 0.55
C VAL A 329 -3.59 -0.25 0.55
N ARG A 330 -4.28 0.89 0.44
CA ARG A 330 -3.63 2.22 0.54
C ARG A 330 -2.90 2.39 1.87
N ALA A 331 -3.50 1.97 2.99
CA ALA A 331 -2.86 2.00 4.31
C ALA A 331 -1.60 1.10 4.38
N ALA A 332 -1.62 -0.06 3.72
CA ALA A 332 -0.45 -0.94 3.63
C ALA A 332 0.71 -0.26 2.88
N TRP A 333 0.42 0.45 1.77
CA TRP A 333 1.41 1.26 1.04
C TRP A 333 1.98 2.41 1.90
N ARG A 334 1.12 3.08 2.68
CA ARG A 334 1.56 4.15 3.61
C ARG A 334 2.41 3.60 4.75
N THR A 335 2.09 2.41 5.24
CA THR A 335 2.89 1.71 6.25
C THR A 335 4.29 1.43 5.71
N TRP A 336 4.38 0.87 4.50
CA TRP A 336 5.66 0.63 3.83
C TRP A 336 6.46 1.94 3.66
N ALA A 337 5.81 3.00 3.14
CA ALA A 337 6.45 4.28 2.89
C ALA A 337 7.06 4.90 4.15
N ARG A 338 6.35 4.88 5.28
CA ARG A 338 6.88 5.39 6.55
C ARG A 338 8.10 4.64 7.05
N ALA A 339 8.16 3.34 6.81
CA ALA A 339 9.27 2.49 7.24
C ALA A 339 10.52 2.65 6.34
N ASN A 340 10.34 3.03 5.07
CA ASN A 340 11.40 2.96 4.06
C ASN A 340 11.80 4.33 3.46
N LEU A 341 10.98 5.37 3.63
CA LEU A 341 11.25 6.71 3.10
C LEU A 341 11.60 7.69 4.22
N PRO A 342 12.47 8.68 3.95
CA PRO A 342 12.71 9.77 4.89
C PRO A 342 11.41 10.52 5.23
N THR A 343 11.30 11.04 6.46
CA THR A 343 10.10 11.77 6.91
C THR A 343 9.86 13.08 6.16
N LYS A 344 10.92 13.69 5.64
CA LYS A 344 10.90 14.91 4.84
C LYS A 344 11.07 14.59 3.36
N THR A 345 10.08 13.95 2.74
CA THR A 345 10.11 13.67 1.29
C THR A 345 9.11 14.49 0.49
N PHE A 346 9.44 14.72 -0.78
CA PHE A 346 8.53 15.28 -1.79
C PHE A 346 8.84 14.68 -3.18
N TYR A 347 7.95 14.89 -4.16
CA TYR A 347 8.23 14.58 -5.57
C TYR A 347 7.93 15.78 -6.48
N THR A 348 8.60 15.83 -7.64
CA THR A 348 8.52 16.97 -8.56
C THR A 348 7.61 16.66 -9.77
N ARG A 349 6.93 17.69 -10.29
CA ARG A 349 6.31 17.70 -11.62
C ARG A 349 6.97 18.80 -12.47
N SER A 350 6.82 18.72 -13.78
CA SER A 350 7.23 19.81 -14.68
C SER A 350 6.59 21.13 -14.24
N GLY A 351 7.40 22.18 -14.07
CA GLY A 351 6.96 23.50 -13.57
C GLY A 351 7.05 23.70 -12.05
N ASP A 352 7.63 22.76 -11.30
CA ASP A 352 7.83 22.87 -9.84
C ASP A 352 9.32 23.09 -9.47
N GLU A 353 10.17 23.56 -10.39
CA GLU A 353 11.63 23.63 -10.22
C GLU A 353 12.06 24.51 -9.04
N GLU A 354 11.45 25.69 -8.89
CA GLU A 354 11.71 26.62 -7.78
C GLU A 354 11.30 26.02 -6.42
N ALA A 355 10.11 25.38 -6.37
CA ALA A 355 9.62 24.73 -5.15
C ALA A 355 10.51 23.54 -4.73
N THR A 356 11.11 22.86 -5.70
CA THR A 356 12.06 21.77 -5.47
C THR A 356 13.34 22.27 -4.84
N LEU A 357 13.95 23.34 -5.36
CA LEU A 357 15.16 23.94 -4.80
C LEU A 357 14.92 24.41 -3.36
N ASP A 358 13.86 25.17 -3.12
CA ASP A 358 13.49 25.66 -1.78
C ASP A 358 13.31 24.51 -0.76
N LEU A 359 12.62 23.43 -1.14
CA LEU A 359 12.46 22.27 -0.28
C LEU A 359 13.79 21.52 -0.03
N GLN A 360 14.68 21.44 -1.02
CA GLN A 360 16.01 20.84 -0.85
C GLN A 360 16.87 21.64 0.13
N ASP A 361 16.85 22.97 0.03
CA ASP A 361 17.54 23.87 0.96
C ASP A 361 17.02 23.71 2.40
N GLN A 362 15.73 23.37 2.56
CA GLN A 362 15.11 23.06 3.86
C GLN A 362 15.37 21.60 4.35
N GLY A 363 16.23 20.85 3.65
CA GLY A 363 16.63 19.48 3.98
C GLY A 363 15.57 18.43 3.67
N PHE A 364 14.70 18.67 2.69
CA PHE A 364 13.81 17.63 2.18
C PHE A 364 14.48 16.78 1.10
N THR A 365 14.17 15.49 1.10
CA THR A 365 14.65 14.52 0.11
C THR A 365 13.67 14.43 -1.06
N HIS A 366 14.18 14.63 -2.28
CA HIS A 366 13.41 14.41 -3.50
C HIS A 366 13.32 12.90 -3.80
N VAL A 367 12.10 12.41 -4.03
CA VAL A 367 11.78 11.03 -4.41
C VAL A 367 11.17 11.04 -5.81
N SER A 368 11.61 10.14 -6.69
CA SER A 368 11.14 10.09 -8.08
C SER A 368 10.93 8.66 -8.57
N ALA A 369 10.01 8.48 -9.52
CA ALA A 369 9.77 7.21 -10.19
C ALA A 369 9.78 7.42 -11.71
N ARG A 370 10.95 7.77 -12.25
CA ARG A 370 11.12 8.23 -13.64
C ARG A 370 10.75 7.19 -14.70
N GLY A 371 10.80 5.90 -14.35
CA GLY A 371 10.41 4.81 -15.25
C GLY A 371 8.90 4.65 -15.44
N LEU A 372 8.07 5.44 -14.74
CA LEU A 372 6.60 5.38 -14.84
C LEU A 372 6.03 6.53 -15.68
N PRO A 373 4.92 6.30 -16.41
CA PRO A 373 4.13 7.39 -16.97
C PRO A 373 3.65 8.37 -15.88
N ALA A 374 3.53 9.66 -16.21
CA ALA A 374 3.23 10.71 -15.24
C ALA A 374 1.96 10.46 -14.39
N HIS A 375 0.94 9.82 -14.95
CA HIS A 375 -0.29 9.48 -14.23
C HIS A 375 -0.06 8.34 -13.20
N GLN A 376 0.74 7.33 -13.54
CA GLN A 376 1.14 6.25 -12.62
C GLN A 376 2.09 6.76 -11.54
N GLN A 377 3.04 7.62 -11.89
CA GLN A 377 3.90 8.29 -10.90
C GLN A 377 3.05 9.06 -9.90
N ARG A 378 2.07 9.85 -10.35
CA ARG A 378 1.16 10.57 -9.44
C ARG A 378 0.39 9.61 -8.53
N ALA A 379 -0.15 8.53 -9.10
CA ALA A 379 -0.89 7.54 -8.33
C ALA A 379 -0.01 6.87 -7.27
N LEU A 380 1.20 6.43 -7.63
CA LEU A 380 2.18 5.87 -6.71
C LEU A 380 2.53 6.86 -5.60
N MET A 381 2.82 8.12 -5.92
CA MET A 381 3.16 9.13 -4.91
C MET A 381 1.97 9.40 -3.99
N ASP A 382 0.72 9.38 -4.50
CA ASP A 382 -0.47 9.41 -3.64
C ASP A 382 -0.63 8.14 -2.80
N LEU A 383 -0.17 6.97 -3.22
CA LEU A 383 -0.14 5.77 -2.37
C LEU A 383 0.91 5.86 -1.26
N LEU A 384 2.08 6.43 -1.56
CA LEU A 384 3.21 6.56 -0.64
C LEU A 384 3.08 7.77 0.32
N GLY A 385 2.45 8.84 -0.11
CA GLY A 385 2.15 10.00 0.73
C GLY A 385 3.09 11.19 0.77
N VAL A 386 4.23 11.16 0.10
CA VAL A 386 4.32 11.56 -1.31
C VAL A 386 3.69 12.89 -1.75
N ASP A 387 3.80 14.01 -1.04
CA ASP A 387 3.27 15.31 -1.54
C ASP A 387 4.08 15.84 -2.75
N VAL A 388 3.41 16.50 -3.71
CA VAL A 388 4.11 17.22 -4.79
C VAL A 388 4.82 18.45 -4.25
N ALA A 389 5.98 18.80 -4.81
CA ALA A 389 6.85 19.89 -4.37
C ALA A 389 6.07 21.17 -4.02
N ARG A 390 5.31 21.73 -4.95
CA ARG A 390 4.53 22.96 -4.72
C ARG A 390 3.49 22.85 -3.59
N THR A 391 2.84 21.70 -3.44
CA THR A 391 1.88 21.47 -2.33
C THR A 391 2.60 21.31 -1.01
N ARG A 392 3.76 20.62 -1.01
CA ARG A 392 4.57 20.43 0.19
C ARG A 392 5.17 21.75 0.66
N GLN A 393 5.71 22.54 -0.26
CA GLN A 393 6.22 23.88 -0.06
C GLN A 393 5.12 24.79 0.52
N ARG A 394 3.95 24.87 -0.12
CA ARG A 394 2.81 25.65 0.42
C ARG A 394 2.41 25.21 1.83
N ARG A 395 2.35 23.91 2.12
CA ARG A 395 2.05 23.40 3.48
C ARG A 395 3.15 23.69 4.48
N HIS A 396 4.41 23.69 4.04
CA HIS A 396 5.55 24.10 4.85
C HIS A 396 5.36 25.56 5.22
N TYR A 397 5.23 26.45 4.22
CA TYR A 397 4.93 27.86 4.42
C TYR A 397 3.70 28.07 5.28
N ASP A 398 2.54 27.46 5.01
CA ASP A 398 1.35 27.63 5.85
C ASP A 398 1.57 27.21 7.32
N LYS A 399 2.46 26.24 7.57
CA LYS A 399 2.81 25.76 8.92
C LYS A 399 3.89 26.62 9.58
N THR A 400 4.77 27.24 8.80
CA THR A 400 5.87 28.09 9.28
C THR A 400 5.55 29.57 9.17
N ARG A 401 4.45 29.94 8.52
CA ARG A 401 3.95 31.30 8.39
C ARG A 401 3.70 31.86 9.78
N ASN A 402 4.27 33.03 10.04
CA ASN A 402 4.29 33.69 11.34
C ASN A 402 5.10 32.94 12.42
N LYS A 403 5.92 31.94 12.07
CA LYS A 403 6.92 31.41 12.99
C LYS A 403 8.14 32.30 12.94
N THR A 404 8.27 33.06 14.00
CA THR A 404 9.44 33.85 14.30
C THR A 404 10.16 33.15 15.45
N THR A 405 11.43 32.81 15.25
CA THR A 405 12.27 32.26 16.32
C THR A 405 12.71 33.43 17.19
N TRP A 406 12.04 33.55 18.33
CA TRP A 406 12.29 34.63 19.28
C TRP A 406 13.52 34.33 20.13
N VAL A 407 14.41 35.31 20.24
CA VAL A 407 15.57 35.29 21.14
C VAL A 407 15.12 35.88 22.47
N ALA A 408 15.32 35.14 23.56
CA ALA A 408 14.99 35.68 24.88
C ALA A 408 15.99 36.77 25.26
N GLU A 409 15.53 37.79 25.97
CA GLU A 409 16.40 38.92 26.36
C GLU A 409 17.61 38.48 27.19
N HIS A 410 17.48 37.39 27.97
CA HIS A 410 18.60 36.85 28.73
C HIS A 410 19.67 36.19 27.86
N ASP A 411 19.32 35.72 26.66
CA ASP A 411 20.24 35.11 25.69
C ASP A 411 21.05 36.17 24.90
N LEU A 412 20.61 37.44 24.95
CA LEU A 412 21.37 38.54 24.37
C LEU A 412 22.62 38.83 25.20
N THR A 413 23.71 39.19 24.52
CA THR A 413 24.91 39.67 25.19
C THR A 413 24.62 40.98 25.93
N VAL A 414 25.46 41.32 26.94
CA VAL A 414 25.34 42.59 27.67
C VAL A 414 25.40 43.79 26.73
N ALA A 415 26.29 43.75 25.73
CA ALA A 415 26.42 44.80 24.72
C ALA A 415 25.16 44.93 23.85
N GLN A 416 24.61 43.82 23.35
CA GLN A 416 23.38 43.82 22.55
C GLN A 416 22.18 44.34 23.36
N ARG A 417 22.03 43.93 24.62
CA ARG A 417 20.97 44.46 25.51
C ARG A 417 21.11 45.95 25.73
N ALA A 418 22.32 46.41 26.04
CA ALA A 418 22.59 47.83 26.25
C ALA A 418 22.27 48.64 24.98
N LEU A 419 22.72 48.17 23.81
CA LEU A 419 22.46 48.82 22.53
C LEU A 419 20.97 48.86 22.19
N LEU A 420 20.26 47.74 22.35
CA LEU A 420 18.83 47.65 22.10
C LEU A 420 18.05 48.60 23.04
N HIS A 421 18.39 48.62 24.32
CA HIS A 421 17.74 49.50 25.30
C HIS A 421 17.99 50.98 25.00
N GLN A 422 19.25 51.37 24.74
CA GLN A 422 19.61 52.74 24.35
C GLN A 422 18.88 53.18 23.08
N SER A 423 18.80 52.30 22.07
CA SER A 423 18.13 52.59 20.81
C SER A 423 16.61 52.73 20.99
N GLN A 424 15.99 51.87 21.81
CA GLN A 424 14.58 52.00 22.17
C GLN A 424 14.29 53.31 22.91
N GLN A 425 15.15 53.69 23.86
CA GLN A 425 15.00 54.95 24.60
C GLN A 425 15.10 56.15 23.66
N LEU A 426 16.07 56.14 22.74
CA LEU A 426 16.23 57.20 21.75
C LEU A 426 15.00 57.33 20.85
N VAL A 427 14.51 56.23 20.27
CA VAL A 427 13.32 56.24 19.40
C VAL A 427 12.08 56.69 20.17
N ARG A 428 11.87 56.18 21.39
CA ARG A 428 10.72 56.57 22.21
C ARG A 428 10.78 58.02 22.66
N ALA A 429 11.96 58.56 22.93
CA ALA A 429 12.09 59.94 23.35
C ALA A 429 11.97 60.91 22.18
N ALA A 430 12.46 60.52 21.00
CA ALA A 430 12.38 61.34 19.80
C ALA A 430 10.97 61.35 19.19
N ILE A 431 10.38 60.18 18.96
CA ILE A 431 9.10 60.07 18.24
C ILE A 431 7.92 59.99 19.22
N GLY A 432 8.12 59.35 20.37
CA GLY A 432 7.12 59.22 21.42
C GLY A 432 7.00 57.78 21.94
N ALA A 433 6.47 57.65 23.16
CA ALA A 433 6.24 56.38 23.84
C ALA A 433 5.45 55.36 23.00
N PHE A 434 4.51 55.85 22.20
CA PHE A 434 3.62 55.04 21.37
C PHE A 434 4.32 54.44 20.13
N ALA A 435 5.47 55.00 19.73
CA ALA A 435 6.20 54.62 18.52
C ALA A 435 6.73 53.19 18.56
N LEU A 436 7.07 52.70 19.77
CA LEU A 436 7.51 51.33 20.01
C LEU A 436 6.62 50.68 21.06
N GLY A 437 5.94 49.60 20.66
CA GLY A 437 5.25 48.71 21.60
C GLY A 437 6.23 47.84 22.37
N ARG A 438 5.88 46.56 22.50
CA ARG A 438 6.84 45.54 22.92
C ARG A 438 7.85 45.36 21.80
N VAL A 439 9.13 45.58 22.11
CA VAL A 439 10.23 45.28 21.20
C VAL A 439 10.75 43.89 21.52
N ARG A 440 10.83 43.03 20.51
CA ARG A 440 11.29 41.64 20.65
C ARG A 440 12.47 41.41 19.72
N VAL A 441 13.35 40.46 20.05
CA VAL A 441 14.47 40.09 19.17
C VAL A 441 14.17 38.73 18.55
N PHE A 442 14.47 38.59 17.27
CA PHE A 442 14.34 37.31 16.56
C PHE A 442 15.63 36.94 15.84
N SER A 443 15.88 35.66 15.69
CA SER A 443 17.06 35.13 14.97
C SER A 443 16.71 34.51 13.62
N ALA A 444 15.42 34.27 13.37
CA ALA A 444 14.91 33.82 12.09
C ALA A 444 13.42 34.15 12.00
N SER A 445 12.98 34.54 10.81
CA SER A 445 11.56 34.71 10.49
C SER A 445 11.27 34.12 9.12
N GLU A 446 10.32 33.21 9.08
CA GLU A 446 9.86 32.58 7.84
C GLU A 446 8.96 33.52 7.01
N GLU A 447 8.39 34.53 7.66
CA GLU A 447 7.57 35.54 6.97
C GLU A 447 8.43 36.50 6.15
N LEU A 448 9.65 36.76 6.62
CA LEU A 448 10.58 37.72 6.05
C LEU A 448 12.04 37.24 6.30
N PRO A 449 12.55 36.24 5.55
CA PRO A 449 13.83 35.59 5.82
C PRO A 449 15.05 36.51 5.68
N CYS A 450 14.88 37.73 5.16
CA CYS A 450 15.93 38.72 4.97
C CYS A 450 15.62 40.08 5.64
N ALA A 451 14.55 40.21 6.42
CA ALA A 451 14.24 41.50 7.04
C ALA A 451 15.03 41.70 8.33
N LEU A 452 15.58 42.92 8.50
CA LEU A 452 16.23 43.35 9.74
C LEU A 452 15.22 43.71 10.84
N GLY A 453 13.94 43.93 10.48
CA GLY A 453 12.85 44.26 11.40
C GLY A 453 11.52 43.68 10.95
N ILE A 454 10.56 43.57 11.88
CA ILE A 454 9.18 43.16 11.59
C ILE A 454 8.22 43.93 12.50
N TYR A 455 7.21 44.57 11.91
CA TYR A 455 6.07 45.10 12.62
C TYR A 455 4.89 44.12 12.56
N HIS A 456 4.29 43.79 13.71
CA HIS A 456 3.09 42.95 13.78
C HIS A 456 1.84 43.81 14.01
N PRO A 457 0.97 44.05 12.99
CA PRO A 457 -0.18 44.95 13.12
C PRO A 457 -1.16 44.57 14.24
N ARG A 458 -1.38 43.27 14.44
CA ARG A 458 -2.36 42.73 15.40
C ARG A 458 -1.97 43.01 16.86
N THR A 459 -0.73 42.74 17.26
CA THR A 459 -0.25 43.01 18.63
C THR A 459 0.31 44.42 18.76
N GLY A 460 0.83 44.95 17.65
CA GLY A 460 1.59 46.18 17.57
C GLY A 460 3.07 45.96 17.91
N ASP A 461 3.49 44.73 18.17
CA ASP A 461 4.87 44.47 18.55
C ASP A 461 5.81 44.85 17.39
N VAL A 462 6.98 45.34 17.77
CA VAL A 462 8.10 45.56 16.87
C VAL A 462 9.12 44.47 17.16
N ALA A 463 9.67 43.87 16.12
CA ALA A 463 10.70 42.86 16.22
C ALA A 463 11.94 43.32 15.46
N ILE A 464 13.12 42.99 15.96
CA ILE A 464 14.39 43.27 15.30
C ILE A 464 15.23 41.99 15.19
N HIS A 465 15.91 41.81 14.06
CA HIS A 465 16.78 40.67 13.84
C HIS A 465 18.02 40.78 14.73
N ILE A 466 18.51 39.67 15.29
CA ILE A 466 19.67 39.67 16.19
C ILE A 466 20.92 40.24 15.53
N ASP A 467 21.10 40.03 14.22
CA ASP A 467 22.25 40.56 13.47
C ASP A 467 22.23 42.09 13.35
N ALA A 468 21.04 42.73 13.38
CA ALA A 468 20.96 44.17 13.40
C ALA A 468 21.53 44.77 14.70
N LEU A 469 21.62 43.97 15.78
CA LEU A 469 22.25 44.37 17.06
C LEU A 469 23.78 44.30 17.04
N ALA A 470 24.40 43.84 15.95
CA ALA A 470 25.85 43.92 15.78
C ALA A 470 26.33 45.35 15.49
N ASP A 471 25.43 46.21 14.99
CA ASP A 471 25.75 47.56 14.57
C ASP A 471 24.67 48.55 15.02
N ARG A 472 25.11 49.66 15.65
CA ARG A 472 24.19 50.67 16.19
C ARG A 472 23.36 51.35 15.11
N HIS A 473 23.95 51.59 13.94
CA HIS A 473 23.25 52.21 12.82
C HIS A 473 22.17 51.26 12.30
N LEU A 474 22.48 49.98 12.04
CA LEU A 474 21.50 48.96 11.64
C LEU A 474 20.38 48.80 12.68
N THR A 475 20.71 48.82 13.98
CA THR A 475 19.72 48.74 15.06
C THR A 475 18.73 49.91 14.99
N LEU A 476 19.24 51.13 14.87
CA LEU A 476 18.41 52.33 14.81
C LEU A 476 17.60 52.38 13.51
N THR A 477 18.20 52.08 12.37
CA THR A 477 17.50 52.02 11.08
C THR A 477 16.32 51.05 11.14
N ALA A 478 16.54 49.82 11.63
CA ALA A 478 15.48 48.83 11.78
C ALA A 478 14.40 49.31 12.76
N LEU A 479 14.76 49.78 13.96
CA LEU A 479 13.76 50.23 14.94
C LEU A 479 12.95 51.44 14.47
N VAL A 480 13.55 52.39 13.78
CA VAL A 480 12.86 53.57 13.24
C VAL A 480 11.92 53.16 12.11
N HIS A 481 12.37 52.27 11.21
CA HIS A 481 11.55 51.74 10.13
C HIS A 481 10.29 51.03 10.69
N GLU A 482 10.47 50.10 11.62
CA GLU A 482 9.35 49.37 12.23
C GLU A 482 8.47 50.26 13.13
N ALA A 483 9.04 51.26 13.80
CA ALA A 483 8.27 52.28 14.51
C ALA A 483 7.40 53.07 13.53
N GLY A 484 7.90 53.37 12.34
CA GLY A 484 7.15 53.99 11.26
C GLY A 484 5.94 53.14 10.90
N HIS A 485 6.12 51.83 10.69
CA HIS A 485 5.00 50.93 10.38
C HIS A 485 3.96 50.93 11.50
N ARG A 486 4.41 50.95 12.76
CA ARG A 486 3.52 51.01 13.92
C ARG A 486 2.72 52.30 13.99
N VAL A 487 3.37 53.45 13.87
CA VAL A 487 2.71 54.76 13.95
C VAL A 487 1.84 55.00 12.72
N GLY A 488 2.28 54.56 11.54
CA GLY A 488 1.45 54.60 10.34
C GLY A 488 0.19 53.76 10.50
N HIS A 489 0.30 52.55 11.07
CA HIS A 489 -0.86 51.68 11.27
C HIS A 489 -1.81 52.17 12.39
N ARG A 490 -1.28 52.61 13.53
CA ARG A 490 -2.07 52.89 14.74
C ARG A 490 -2.26 54.37 15.05
N GLY A 491 -1.54 55.24 14.36
CA GLY A 491 -1.38 56.64 14.76
C GLY A 491 -0.59 56.79 16.05
N GLY A 492 -0.56 58.03 16.55
CA GLY A 492 -0.04 58.38 17.87
C GLY A 492 0.52 59.80 17.90
N GLY A 493 0.42 60.47 19.05
CA GLY A 493 0.85 61.87 19.18
C GLY A 493 0.15 62.76 18.16
N ARG A 494 0.93 63.37 17.25
CA ARG A 494 0.43 64.21 16.14
C ARG A 494 0.15 63.46 14.84
N TRP A 495 0.50 62.17 14.77
CA TRP A 495 0.35 61.37 13.55
C TRP A 495 -0.98 60.62 13.53
N THR A 496 -1.75 60.82 12.46
CA THR A 496 -2.97 60.07 12.18
C THR A 496 -2.63 58.75 11.48
N PRO A 497 -3.37 57.65 11.73
CA PRO A 497 -3.19 56.42 10.98
C PRO A 497 -3.28 56.66 9.46
N ILE A 498 -2.36 56.06 8.70
CA ILE A 498 -2.36 56.08 7.24
C ILE A 498 -2.90 54.75 6.68
N PRO A 499 -3.84 54.76 5.71
CA PRO A 499 -4.44 53.53 5.18
C PRO A 499 -3.43 52.56 4.53
N ASP A 500 -2.31 53.08 4.05
CA ASP A 500 -1.28 52.41 3.27
C ASP A 500 0.06 52.34 4.02
N PHE A 501 0.04 52.05 5.32
CA PHE A 501 1.25 51.98 6.17
C PHE A 501 2.27 50.88 5.79
N GLN A 502 2.00 50.09 4.75
CA GLN A 502 2.90 49.05 4.25
C GLN A 502 4.11 49.68 3.53
N ASP A 503 5.20 48.91 3.44
CA ASP A 503 6.47 49.39 2.86
C ASP A 503 6.27 49.94 1.43
N ARG A 504 6.94 51.06 1.12
CA ARG A 504 6.94 51.78 -0.17
C ARG A 504 5.67 52.54 -0.58
N SER A 505 4.86 53.00 0.38
CA SER A 505 3.83 54.00 0.10
C SER A 505 4.34 55.43 0.33
N ARG A 506 3.78 56.41 -0.40
CA ARG A 506 4.15 57.83 -0.24
C ARG A 506 3.87 58.33 1.19
N GLY A 507 2.79 57.85 1.81
CA GLY A 507 2.44 58.21 3.19
C GLY A 507 3.46 57.67 4.20
N PHE A 508 3.95 56.44 3.99
CA PHE A 508 4.96 55.84 4.84
C PHE A 508 6.34 56.49 4.68
N GLU A 509 6.76 56.81 3.45
CA GLU A 509 8.02 57.52 3.19
C GLU A 509 8.05 58.92 3.82
N GLN A 510 6.93 59.65 3.76
CA GLN A 510 6.81 60.95 4.44
C GLN A 510 6.93 60.79 5.96
N LEU A 511 6.28 59.79 6.54
CA LEU A 511 6.37 59.49 7.97
C LEU A 511 7.81 59.17 8.41
N LEU A 512 8.53 58.34 7.64
CA LEU A 512 9.95 58.04 7.90
C LEU A 512 10.84 59.28 7.78
N SER A 513 10.56 60.15 6.81
CA SER A 513 11.29 61.42 6.63
C SER A 513 11.09 62.35 7.81
N GLU A 514 9.87 62.44 8.33
CA GLU A 514 9.57 63.20 9.56
C GLU A 514 10.27 62.60 10.79
N PHE A 515 10.28 61.26 10.91
CA PHE A 515 10.98 60.57 12.00
C PHE A 515 12.48 60.87 11.99
N ALA A 516 13.11 60.80 10.81
CA ALA A 516 14.51 61.12 10.63
C ALA A 516 14.81 62.58 11.01
N GLY A 517 13.99 63.54 10.57
CA GLY A 517 14.15 64.95 10.93
C GLY A 517 14.06 65.21 12.44
N ILE A 518 13.12 64.56 13.12
CA ILE A 518 12.94 64.66 14.58
C ILE A 518 14.12 64.03 15.32
N LEU A 519 14.57 62.85 14.90
CA LEU A 519 15.75 62.20 15.48
C LEU A 519 17.01 63.04 15.31
N LEU A 520 17.23 63.63 14.13
CA LEU A 520 18.36 64.52 13.87
C LEU A 520 18.30 65.78 14.75
N HIS A 521 17.12 66.38 14.90
CA HIS A 521 16.91 67.52 15.79
C HIS A 521 17.21 67.15 17.25
N HIS A 522 16.73 66.00 17.73
CA HIS A 522 17.02 65.52 19.08
C HIS A 522 18.50 65.22 19.32
N LEU A 523 19.21 64.71 18.32
CA LEU A 523 20.65 64.47 18.41
C LEU A 523 21.46 65.77 18.38
N ALA A 524 20.96 66.81 17.70
CA ALA A 524 21.61 68.12 17.63
C ALA A 524 21.47 68.92 18.94
N ASP A 525 20.37 68.76 19.68
CA ASP A 525 20.02 69.63 20.82
C ASP A 525 20.57 69.18 22.19
N ALA A 526 21.31 68.08 22.28
CA ALA A 526 21.97 67.55 23.50
C ALA A 526 21.09 67.40 24.78
N GLY A 527 19.77 67.56 24.67
CA GLY A 527 18.84 67.62 25.80
C GLY A 527 18.51 66.25 26.40
N THR A 528 18.54 66.17 27.74
CA THR A 528 18.09 65.02 28.53
C THR A 528 16.62 64.67 28.26
N LEU A 529 16.38 63.40 27.95
CA LEU A 529 15.08 62.86 27.52
C LEU A 529 14.08 62.78 28.68
N ALA A 530 12.83 63.23 28.45
CA ALA A 530 11.76 63.16 29.43
C ALA A 530 11.27 61.72 29.67
N ALA A 531 10.99 61.38 30.94
CA ALA A 531 10.56 60.05 31.34
C ALA A 531 9.15 59.72 30.82
N ILE A 532 8.99 58.51 30.29
CA ILE A 532 7.75 58.01 29.68
C ILE A 532 7.00 57.13 30.68
N ALA A 533 5.70 57.40 30.86
CA ALA A 533 4.82 56.61 31.71
C ALA A 533 4.36 55.29 31.02
N PRO A 534 4.28 54.17 31.76
CA PRO A 534 3.91 52.87 31.20
C PRO A 534 2.41 52.79 30.87
N THR A 535 2.08 52.16 29.73
CA THR A 535 0.69 51.95 29.29
C THR A 535 0.33 50.46 29.34
N THR A 536 -0.85 50.16 29.90
CA THR A 536 -1.41 48.82 30.10
C THR A 536 -1.88 48.19 28.78
N GLN A 537 -1.55 46.91 28.57
CA GLN A 537 -1.96 46.14 27.39
C GLN A 537 -3.38 45.57 27.55
N PRO A 538 -4.19 45.52 26.47
CA PRO A 538 -5.48 44.84 26.46
C PRO A 538 -5.35 43.35 26.10
N ASP A 539 -6.09 42.52 26.82
CA ASP A 539 -6.18 41.06 26.66
C ASP A 539 -6.94 40.64 25.38
N ALA A 540 -6.40 39.63 24.69
CA ALA A 540 -7.00 39.03 23.51
C ALA A 540 -7.52 37.61 23.81
N GLY A 541 -8.83 37.49 24.07
CA GLY A 541 -9.50 36.20 24.30
C GLY A 541 -10.30 35.73 23.08
N GLY A 542 -9.96 34.55 22.55
CA GLY A 542 -10.75 33.84 21.54
C GLY A 542 -10.67 32.34 21.76
N GLY A 543 -11.68 31.78 22.44
CA GLY A 543 -11.76 30.35 22.78
C GLY A 543 -12.22 29.50 21.60
N ALA A 544 -11.56 28.35 21.42
CA ALA A 544 -11.93 27.35 20.42
C ALA A 544 -13.19 26.57 20.85
N PRO A 545 -14.02 26.10 19.90
CA PRO A 545 -15.26 25.38 20.20
C PRO A 545 -15.00 23.99 20.79
N ASP A 546 -15.78 23.70 21.83
CA ASP A 546 -15.66 22.57 22.75
C ASP A 546 -16.27 21.25 22.21
N ALA A 547 -15.74 20.11 22.65
CA ALA A 547 -16.24 18.77 22.34
C ALA A 547 -17.64 18.51 22.93
N ASP A 548 -18.08 19.36 23.86
CA ASP A 548 -19.36 19.27 24.57
C ASP A 548 -20.49 20.09 23.93
N ALA A 549 -20.40 20.42 22.64
CA ALA A 549 -21.48 21.10 21.94
C ALA A 549 -22.80 20.30 22.05
N ALA A 550 -23.78 20.87 22.77
CA ALA A 550 -25.04 20.20 23.15
C ALA A 550 -25.86 19.65 21.96
N ALA A 551 -25.63 20.16 20.75
CA ALA A 551 -26.36 19.79 19.53
C ALA A 551 -25.96 18.43 18.91
N ALA A 552 -24.84 17.80 19.31
CA ALA A 552 -24.43 16.50 18.77
C ALA A 552 -25.11 15.33 19.53
N PRO A 553 -25.57 14.25 18.86
CA PRO A 553 -26.13 13.07 19.53
C PRO A 553 -25.21 12.48 20.62
N ALA A 554 -25.80 11.95 21.71
CA ALA A 554 -25.05 11.43 22.85
C ALA A 554 -23.99 10.38 22.45
N SER A 555 -24.37 9.41 21.61
CA SER A 555 -23.46 8.39 21.07
C SER A 555 -22.22 8.96 20.38
N ARG A 556 -22.36 10.08 19.63
CA ARG A 556 -21.22 10.73 18.98
C ARG A 556 -20.31 11.46 19.95
N ARG A 557 -20.86 12.09 20.98
CA ARG A 557 -20.07 12.76 22.03
C ARG A 557 -19.27 11.73 22.82
N GLU A 558 -19.92 10.64 23.22
CA GLU A 558 -19.27 9.52 23.91
C GLU A 558 -18.17 8.88 23.05
N LEU A 559 -18.44 8.66 21.75
CA LEU A 559 -17.44 8.17 20.81
C LEU A 559 -16.26 9.14 20.67
N ALA A 560 -16.52 10.44 20.52
CA ALA A 560 -15.47 11.44 20.39
C ALA A 560 -14.55 11.47 21.63
N ARG A 561 -15.13 11.33 22.83
CA ARG A 561 -14.37 11.19 24.08
C ARG A 561 -13.55 9.91 24.09
N LEU A 562 -14.14 8.75 23.78
CA LEU A 562 -13.41 7.46 23.65
C LEU A 562 -12.19 7.58 22.72
N LEU A 563 -12.36 8.18 21.55
CA LEU A 563 -11.27 8.36 20.58
C LEU A 563 -10.20 9.36 21.06
N THR A 564 -10.61 10.44 21.72
CA THR A 564 -9.69 11.45 22.28
C THR A 564 -8.90 10.89 23.45
N ASP A 565 -9.54 10.13 24.34
CA ASP A 565 -8.91 9.47 25.49
C ASP A 565 -7.90 8.40 25.03
N ARG A 566 -8.20 7.70 23.93
CA ARG A 566 -7.31 6.65 23.40
C ARG A 566 -6.15 7.20 22.55
N LEU A 567 -6.25 8.41 22.04
CA LEU A 567 -5.25 9.02 21.16
C LEU A 567 -3.84 9.07 21.80
N PRO A 568 -3.64 9.57 23.04
CA PRO A 568 -2.32 9.57 23.69
C PRO A 568 -1.65 8.19 23.74
N HIS A 569 -2.42 7.15 24.08
CA HIS A 569 -1.92 5.78 24.10
C HIS A 569 -1.53 5.32 22.68
N ALA A 570 -2.26 5.70 21.64
CA ALA A 570 -1.94 5.31 20.27
C ALA A 570 -0.64 5.97 19.80
N LEU A 571 -0.44 7.24 20.16
CA LEU A 571 0.81 7.96 19.88
C LEU A 571 2.01 7.32 20.58
N ALA A 572 1.83 6.84 21.81
CA ALA A 572 2.88 6.15 22.58
C ALA A 572 3.17 4.73 22.04
N ASP A 573 2.14 3.90 21.85
CA ASP A 573 2.30 2.46 21.56
C ASP A 573 2.73 2.18 20.11
N LYS A 574 2.26 3.00 19.15
CA LYS A 574 2.37 2.71 17.71
C LYS A 574 3.32 3.64 16.97
N ALA A 575 4.20 4.31 17.70
CA ALA A 575 5.25 5.18 17.18
C ALA A 575 4.75 6.27 16.21
N PHE A 576 3.54 6.80 16.44
CA PHE A 576 3.05 7.94 15.67
C PHE A 576 3.55 9.25 16.29
N ALA A 577 4.15 10.11 15.49
CA ALA A 577 4.72 11.37 15.99
C ALA A 577 3.64 12.40 16.37
N SER A 578 2.42 12.27 15.84
CA SER A 578 1.30 13.17 16.10
C SER A 578 -0.03 12.56 15.64
N GLU A 579 -1.15 13.16 16.06
CA GLU A 579 -2.49 12.84 15.55
C GLU A 579 -2.56 12.90 14.01
N LYS A 580 -1.94 13.93 13.41
CA LYS A 580 -1.90 14.09 11.96
C LYS A 580 -1.15 12.95 11.27
N ASP A 581 -0.08 12.46 11.90
CA ASP A 581 0.72 11.34 11.41
C ASP A 581 -0.06 10.02 11.48
N LEU A 582 -0.75 9.76 12.60
CA LEU A 582 -1.66 8.62 12.76
C LEU A 582 -2.72 8.60 11.65
N VAL A 583 -3.36 9.74 11.39
CA VAL A 583 -4.38 9.79 10.34
C VAL A 583 -3.77 9.62 8.95
N ALA A 584 -2.61 10.23 8.69
CA ALA A 584 -1.91 10.09 7.40
C ALA A 584 -1.47 8.64 7.12
N SER A 585 -1.09 7.87 8.14
CA SER A 585 -0.67 6.48 7.97
C SER A 585 -1.79 5.55 7.52
N THR A 586 -3.05 5.91 7.80
CA THR A 586 -4.21 5.13 7.35
C THR A 586 -4.55 5.36 5.88
N GLY A 587 -3.97 6.37 5.22
CA GLY A 587 -4.38 6.81 3.89
C GLY A 587 -5.82 7.37 3.84
N VAL A 588 -6.47 7.54 4.99
CA VAL A 588 -7.81 8.12 5.12
C VAL A 588 -7.71 9.64 5.18
N HIS A 589 -8.68 10.32 4.55
CA HIS A 589 -8.68 11.78 4.55
C HIS A 589 -8.86 12.37 5.96
N PRO A 590 -8.11 13.43 6.35
CA PRO A 590 -8.15 13.98 7.71
C PRO A 590 -9.52 14.46 8.20
N GLU A 591 -10.42 14.85 7.30
CA GLU A 591 -11.80 15.22 7.65
C GLU A 591 -12.59 14.07 8.27
N VAL A 592 -12.30 12.81 7.91
CA VAL A 592 -12.99 11.65 8.48
C VAL A 592 -12.68 11.57 9.96
N TRP A 593 -11.41 11.64 10.32
CA TRP A 593 -10.97 11.67 11.72
C TRP A 593 -11.55 12.88 12.47
N ARG A 594 -11.43 14.10 11.90
CA ARG A 594 -11.99 15.31 12.50
C ARG A 594 -13.49 15.21 12.74
N THR A 595 -14.21 14.51 11.86
CA THR A 595 -15.65 14.26 12.01
C THR A 595 -15.94 13.30 13.17
N LEU A 596 -15.07 12.33 13.42
CA LEU A 596 -15.21 11.38 14.54
C LEU A 596 -14.90 12.03 15.89
N VAL A 597 -13.87 12.89 15.97
CA VAL A 597 -13.44 13.54 17.24
C VAL A 597 -14.08 14.89 17.51
N LYS A 598 -14.70 15.53 16.52
CA LYS A 598 -15.47 16.79 16.69
C LYS A 598 -16.93 16.54 16.29
N PRO A 599 -17.73 15.98 17.21
CA PRO A 599 -19.06 15.48 16.87
C PRO A 599 -19.96 16.64 16.43
N ARG A 600 -20.73 16.41 15.36
CA ARG A 600 -21.68 17.37 14.79
C ARG A 600 -23.11 16.85 14.95
N ALA A 601 -24.08 17.75 14.90
CA ALA A 601 -25.51 17.42 14.88
C ALA A 601 -25.84 16.39 13.79
N ALA A 602 -26.85 15.57 14.04
CA ALA A 602 -27.36 14.62 13.05
C ALA A 602 -27.80 15.37 11.78
N GLY A 603 -27.55 14.83 10.59
CA GLY A 603 -27.90 15.48 9.33
C GLY A 603 -26.94 16.57 8.82
N TYR A 604 -25.93 16.99 9.59
CA TYR A 604 -24.88 17.96 9.18
C TYR A 604 -24.22 17.60 7.83
N ARG A 605 -24.22 16.32 7.47
CA ARG A 605 -23.56 15.77 6.29
C ARG A 605 -24.25 16.05 4.95
N ARG A 606 -25.55 16.36 4.90
CA ARG A 606 -26.23 16.70 3.63
C ARG A 606 -25.54 17.87 2.91
N MET A 607 -24.86 18.74 3.66
CA MET A 607 -24.14 19.89 3.15
C MET A 607 -22.79 19.56 2.47
N TRP A 608 -22.23 18.36 2.66
CA TRP A 608 -20.89 17.99 2.15
C TRP A 608 -20.91 17.12 0.88
N GLY A 609 -22.07 16.96 0.25
CA GLY A 609 -22.25 16.22 -1.00
C GLY A 609 -22.31 14.70 -0.85
N ALA A 610 -22.74 14.01 -1.91
CA ALA A 610 -23.00 12.56 -1.96
C ALA A 610 -21.77 11.66 -1.67
N GLY A 611 -20.57 12.24 -1.54
CA GLY A 611 -19.31 11.53 -1.27
C GLY A 611 -18.94 11.38 0.21
N GLY A 612 -19.89 11.52 1.15
CA GLY A 612 -19.66 11.50 2.59
C GLY A 612 -18.67 10.41 3.07
N ARG A 613 -17.46 10.82 3.46
CA ARG A 613 -16.27 9.95 3.55
C ARG A 613 -16.25 8.99 4.74
N ALA A 614 -17.14 9.14 5.73
CA ALA A 614 -17.19 8.27 6.93
C ALA A 614 -18.33 7.22 6.93
N TRP A 615 -19.03 7.04 5.81
CA TRP A 615 -19.93 5.88 5.61
C TRP A 615 -19.17 4.59 5.29
N ASP A 616 -17.95 4.76 4.80
CA ASP A 616 -17.07 3.70 4.39
C ASP A 616 -16.53 2.98 5.63
N TYR A 617 -17.03 1.76 5.87
CA TYR A 617 -16.64 0.94 7.00
C TYR A 617 -15.13 0.71 7.04
N ASP A 618 -14.50 0.47 5.88
CA ASP A 618 -13.06 0.19 5.81
C ASP A 618 -12.21 1.40 6.22
N LYS A 619 -12.64 2.62 5.87
CA LYS A 619 -11.94 3.84 6.30
C LYS A 619 -12.06 4.06 7.81
N VAL A 620 -13.23 3.80 8.38
CA VAL A 620 -13.41 3.92 9.84
C VAL A 620 -12.66 2.81 10.57
N ALA A 621 -12.67 1.58 10.03
CA ALA A 621 -11.92 0.46 10.58
C ALA A 621 -10.43 0.77 10.66
N LEU A 622 -9.83 1.33 9.60
CA LEU A 622 -8.42 1.73 9.62
C LEU A 622 -8.09 2.77 10.70
N LEU A 623 -8.96 3.78 10.88
CA LEU A 623 -8.76 4.78 11.94
C LEU A 623 -8.93 4.15 13.32
N ALA A 624 -9.95 3.30 13.51
CA ALA A 624 -10.22 2.58 14.74
C ALA A 624 -9.05 1.65 15.12
N GLU A 625 -8.57 0.85 14.17
CA GLU A 625 -7.39 -0.01 14.32
C GLU A 625 -6.16 0.84 14.66
N ALA A 626 -5.93 1.97 13.99
CA ALA A 626 -4.81 2.86 14.28
C ALA A 626 -4.84 3.39 15.72
N VAL A 627 -6.03 3.69 16.27
CA VAL A 627 -6.15 4.08 17.68
C VAL A 627 -6.28 2.91 18.66
N GLY A 628 -6.47 1.67 18.19
CA GLY A 628 -6.64 0.50 19.06
C GLY A 628 -8.05 0.32 19.61
N VAL A 629 -9.05 0.82 18.89
CA VAL A 629 -10.48 0.69 19.19
C VAL A 629 -11.13 -0.29 18.19
N ALA A 630 -12.10 -1.07 18.62
CA ALA A 630 -12.85 -1.98 17.76
C ALA A 630 -13.58 -1.21 16.63
N ALA A 631 -13.28 -1.57 15.38
CA ALA A 631 -13.88 -0.99 14.17
C ALA A 631 -15.43 -0.91 14.20
N PRO A 632 -16.17 -1.98 14.56
CA PRO A 632 -17.63 -1.91 14.59
C PRO A 632 -18.15 -0.91 15.62
N VAL A 633 -17.47 -0.72 16.75
CA VAL A 633 -17.86 0.24 17.80
C VAL A 633 -17.74 1.67 17.29
N VAL A 634 -16.62 2.02 16.63
CA VAL A 634 -16.42 3.37 16.08
C VAL A 634 -17.43 3.66 14.98
N TRP A 635 -17.63 2.70 14.06
CA TRP A 635 -18.54 2.92 12.95
C TRP A 635 -20.01 3.02 13.39
N LEU A 636 -20.47 2.12 14.27
CA LEU A 636 -21.84 2.15 14.80
C LEU A 636 -22.07 3.34 15.72
N GLY A 637 -21.12 3.65 16.61
CA GLY A 637 -21.17 4.82 17.50
C GLY A 637 -21.36 6.13 16.74
N TYR A 638 -20.78 6.22 15.55
CA TYR A 638 -20.93 7.41 14.71
C TYR A 638 -22.18 7.39 13.82
N ASN A 639 -22.44 6.27 13.13
CA ASN A 639 -23.40 6.21 12.03
C ASN A 639 -24.79 5.75 12.45
N LEU A 640 -24.96 5.11 13.62
CA LEU A 640 -26.27 4.64 14.07
C LEU A 640 -27.25 5.81 14.17
N CYS A 641 -26.81 6.95 14.72
CA CYS A 641 -27.65 8.15 14.91
C CYS A 641 -28.18 8.78 13.60
N GLU A 642 -27.70 8.34 12.43
CA GLU A 642 -28.17 8.79 11.12
C GLU A 642 -29.24 7.86 10.52
N GLY A 643 -29.38 6.62 10.99
CA GLY A 643 -30.30 5.61 10.44
C GLY A 643 -31.73 6.11 10.19
N PRO A 644 -32.40 6.75 11.18
CA PRO A 644 -33.75 7.29 11.02
C PRO A 644 -33.87 8.43 10.00
N ILE A 645 -32.78 9.11 9.65
CA ILE A 645 -32.76 10.21 8.67
C ILE A 645 -32.68 9.68 7.23
N TYR A 646 -32.00 8.54 7.04
CA TYR A 646 -31.76 7.96 5.70
C TYR A 646 -32.68 6.80 5.33
N GLY A 647 -33.50 6.31 6.26
CA GLY A 647 -34.53 5.28 5.99
C GLY A 647 -35.91 5.83 5.62
N ARG A 648 -36.19 7.14 5.78
CA ARG A 648 -37.56 7.66 5.63
C ARG A 648 -37.89 8.06 4.19
N GLN A 649 -38.78 7.32 3.53
CA GLN A 649 -39.64 7.94 2.51
C GLN A 649 -40.61 8.90 3.23
N ARG A 650 -40.85 10.09 2.65
CA ARG A 650 -41.74 11.14 3.24
C ARG A 650 -43.12 10.61 3.65
N GLN A 651 -43.58 9.54 3.01
CA GLN A 651 -44.89 8.90 3.18
C GLN A 651 -45.03 8.09 4.49
N HIS A 652 -43.92 7.81 5.19
CA HIS A 652 -43.89 6.89 6.33
C HIS A 652 -43.25 7.50 7.58
N TRP A 653 -43.47 8.80 7.83
CA TRP A 653 -42.82 9.53 8.93
C TRP A 653 -43.02 8.90 10.34
N ASN A 654 -43.96 7.95 10.48
CA ASN A 654 -44.28 7.23 11.72
C ASN A 654 -43.79 5.76 11.76
N ARG A 655 -43.03 5.29 10.76
CA ARG A 655 -42.37 3.96 10.76
C ARG A 655 -40.92 4.10 10.26
N PRO A 656 -39.94 3.35 10.80
CA PRO A 656 -38.60 3.34 10.21
C PRO A 656 -38.70 2.68 8.83
N GLY A 657 -38.43 3.43 7.76
CA GLY A 657 -38.25 2.80 6.44
C GLY A 657 -36.85 2.15 6.32
N PRO A 658 -36.65 1.28 5.32
CA PRO A 658 -35.44 0.48 5.20
C PRO A 658 -34.22 1.38 4.98
N TRP A 659 -33.11 1.05 5.65
CA TRP A 659 -31.85 1.74 5.43
C TRP A 659 -31.41 1.61 3.98
N SER A 660 -30.66 2.59 3.47
CA SER A 660 -30.03 2.45 2.16
C SER A 660 -29.22 1.15 2.09
N LYS A 661 -29.22 0.47 0.92
CA LYS A 661 -28.50 -0.80 0.70
C LYS A 661 -27.08 -0.76 1.27
N ARG A 662 -26.35 0.32 0.98
CA ARG A 662 -24.97 0.53 1.47
C ARG A 662 -24.85 0.57 2.99
N MET A 663 -25.77 1.25 3.68
CA MET A 663 -25.76 1.31 5.14
C MET A 663 -26.08 -0.05 5.75
N ARG A 664 -27.08 -0.74 5.18
CA ARG A 664 -27.47 -2.08 5.59
C ARG A 664 -26.28 -3.04 5.48
N GLU A 665 -25.62 -3.08 4.33
CA GLU A 665 -24.43 -3.92 4.11
C GLU A 665 -23.29 -3.61 5.09
N ALA A 666 -22.97 -2.33 5.29
CA ALA A 666 -21.93 -1.92 6.25
C ALA A 666 -22.28 -2.29 7.70
N THR A 667 -23.57 -2.25 8.05
CA THR A 667 -24.05 -2.61 9.40
C THR A 667 -24.05 -4.10 9.61
N LEU A 668 -24.48 -4.89 8.62
CA LEU A 668 -24.40 -6.34 8.68
C LEU A 668 -22.96 -6.82 8.78
N ARG A 669 -22.04 -6.15 8.09
CA ARG A 669 -20.60 -6.38 8.25
C ARG A 669 -20.11 -6.03 9.66
N ALA A 670 -20.50 -4.87 10.20
CA ALA A 670 -20.18 -4.51 11.58
C ALA A 670 -20.74 -5.53 12.59
N CYS A 671 -21.95 -6.06 12.36
CA CYS A 671 -22.55 -7.12 13.18
C CYS A 671 -21.73 -8.43 13.12
N ALA A 672 -21.26 -8.84 11.94
CA ALA A 672 -20.39 -10.00 11.81
C ALA A 672 -19.09 -9.83 12.61
N ASP A 673 -18.48 -8.64 12.53
CA ASP A 673 -17.28 -8.32 13.32
C ASP A 673 -17.57 -8.34 14.85
N LEU A 674 -18.74 -7.86 15.29
CA LEU A 674 -19.17 -7.97 16.68
C LEU A 674 -19.40 -9.43 17.12
N GLN A 675 -19.92 -10.28 16.24
CA GLN A 675 -20.07 -11.72 16.52
C GLN A 675 -18.69 -12.38 16.72
N THR A 676 -17.70 -12.03 15.88
CA THR A 676 -16.32 -12.50 16.03
C THR A 676 -15.69 -12.03 17.34
N LEU A 677 -15.99 -10.80 17.80
CA LEU A 677 -15.54 -10.30 19.11
C LEU A 677 -16.18 -11.05 20.29
N GLY A 678 -17.38 -11.61 20.11
CA GLY A 678 -18.07 -12.44 21.10
C GLY A 678 -18.59 -11.69 22.33
N GLY A 679 -19.05 -12.45 23.33
CA GLY A 679 -19.47 -11.94 24.64
C GLY A 679 -20.52 -10.82 24.59
N ALA A 680 -20.26 -9.75 25.35
CA ALA A 680 -21.17 -8.60 25.45
C ALA A 680 -21.32 -7.80 24.15
N TYR A 681 -20.34 -7.89 23.22
CA TYR A 681 -20.43 -7.30 21.88
C TYR A 681 -21.46 -8.04 21.02
N ALA A 682 -21.37 -9.37 20.96
CA ALA A 682 -22.29 -10.21 20.20
C ALA A 682 -23.74 -10.09 20.72
N ALA A 683 -23.94 -9.85 22.02
CA ALA A 683 -25.25 -9.64 22.62
C ALA A 683 -26.01 -8.41 22.06
N GLN A 684 -25.32 -7.46 21.42
CA GLN A 684 -25.95 -6.28 20.80
C GLN A 684 -26.47 -6.56 19.38
N VAL A 685 -26.03 -7.65 18.74
CA VAL A 685 -26.32 -7.95 17.32
C VAL A 685 -27.82 -8.12 17.03
N PRO A 686 -28.63 -8.81 17.87
CA PRO A 686 -30.07 -8.90 17.64
C PRO A 686 -30.78 -7.53 17.61
N ALA A 687 -30.39 -6.60 18.50
CA ALA A 687 -30.94 -5.25 18.53
C ALA A 687 -30.56 -4.44 17.29
N LEU A 688 -29.33 -4.60 16.79
CA LEU A 688 -28.88 -3.98 15.55
C LEU A 688 -29.61 -4.53 14.32
N HIS A 689 -29.85 -5.84 14.25
CA HIS A 689 -30.69 -6.42 13.19
C HIS A 689 -32.12 -5.88 13.23
N ALA A 690 -32.72 -5.78 14.42
CA ALA A 690 -34.05 -5.19 14.58
C ALA A 690 -34.11 -3.74 14.08
N LEU A 691 -33.05 -2.94 14.32
CA LEU A 691 -32.94 -1.58 13.78
C LEU A 691 -32.83 -1.55 12.25
N VAL A 692 -31.98 -2.40 11.68
CA VAL A 692 -31.76 -2.50 10.22
C VAL A 692 -33.03 -2.94 9.48
N ASP A 693 -33.80 -3.85 10.08
CA ASP A 693 -35.04 -4.39 9.53
C ASP A 693 -36.26 -3.49 9.81
N GLY A 694 -36.08 -2.35 10.50
CA GLY A 694 -37.15 -1.42 10.83
C GLY A 694 -38.15 -1.94 11.88
N ARG A 695 -37.77 -2.95 12.67
CA ARG A 695 -38.59 -3.56 13.73
C ARG A 695 -38.55 -2.78 15.05
N THR A 696 -37.55 -1.93 15.26
CA THR A 696 -37.43 -1.10 16.47
C THR A 696 -38.30 0.17 16.35
N PRO A 697 -39.26 0.40 17.26
CA PRO A 697 -40.07 1.61 17.26
C PRO A 697 -39.19 2.82 17.60
N ALA A 698 -39.07 3.77 16.68
CA ALA A 698 -38.40 5.04 16.92
C ALA A 698 -39.40 6.03 17.54
N VAL A 699 -39.43 6.14 18.87
CA VAL A 699 -40.21 7.20 19.53
C VAL A 699 -39.55 8.53 19.21
N LEU A 700 -40.27 9.42 18.51
CA LEU A 700 -39.79 10.75 18.15
C LEU A 700 -39.43 11.53 19.43
N GLY A 701 -38.17 11.97 19.54
CA GLY A 701 -37.67 12.73 20.69
C GLY A 701 -36.96 11.91 21.77
N ASP A 702 -36.92 10.58 21.63
CA ASP A 702 -36.16 9.70 22.52
C ASP A 702 -34.91 9.14 21.82
N ASP A 703 -33.76 9.21 22.48
CA ASP A 703 -32.48 8.65 22.04
C ASP A 703 -32.31 7.17 22.43
N SER A 704 -33.33 6.53 23.00
CA SER A 704 -33.32 5.11 23.43
C SER A 704 -32.95 4.13 22.32
N TRP A 705 -33.32 4.41 21.08
CA TRP A 705 -32.94 3.59 19.92
C TRP A 705 -31.42 3.62 19.63
N GLN A 706 -30.67 4.59 20.19
CA GLN A 706 -29.20 4.63 20.15
C GLN A 706 -28.55 3.80 21.28
N ALA A 707 -29.35 3.15 22.14
CA ALA A 707 -28.82 2.36 23.26
C ALA A 707 -27.76 1.32 22.83
N PRO A 708 -27.93 0.54 21.73
CA PRO A 708 -26.90 -0.41 21.32
C PRO A 708 -25.55 0.26 21.04
N ALA A 709 -25.53 1.44 20.40
CA ALA A 709 -24.29 2.17 20.15
C ALA A 709 -23.62 2.66 21.44
N ARG A 710 -24.39 3.20 22.38
CA ARG A 710 -23.85 3.64 23.68
C ARG A 710 -23.31 2.48 24.51
N THR A 711 -24.04 1.36 24.55
CA THR A 711 -23.58 0.13 25.21
C THR A 711 -22.27 -0.36 24.59
N LEU A 712 -22.15 -0.39 23.26
CA LEU A 712 -20.90 -0.76 22.59
C LEU A 712 -19.73 0.17 22.93
N ILE A 713 -19.98 1.48 23.01
CA ILE A 713 -18.94 2.46 23.41
C ILE A 713 -18.52 2.24 24.86
N ALA A 714 -19.47 1.98 25.77
CA ALA A 714 -19.18 1.70 27.18
C ALA A 714 -18.38 0.41 27.36
N LEU A 715 -18.78 -0.68 26.69
CA LEU A 715 -18.03 -1.96 26.70
C LEU A 715 -16.60 -1.78 26.19
N GLU A 716 -16.40 -0.93 25.19
CA GLU A 716 -15.10 -0.66 24.62
C GLU A 716 -14.22 0.20 25.54
N ARG A 717 -14.81 1.17 26.26
CA ARG A 717 -14.13 1.92 27.32
C ARG A 717 -13.70 1.01 28.48
N GLU A 718 -14.56 0.09 28.88
CA GLU A 718 -14.27 -0.92 29.91
C GLU A 718 -13.12 -1.84 29.46
N ARG A 719 -13.19 -2.39 28.24
CA ARG A 719 -12.13 -3.22 27.65
C ARG A 719 -10.78 -2.51 27.63
N LEU A 720 -10.79 -1.21 27.36
CA LEU A 720 -9.60 -0.34 27.33
C LEU A 720 -9.22 0.23 28.70
N ARG A 721 -9.98 -0.07 29.76
CA ARG A 721 -9.78 0.42 31.13
C ARG A 721 -9.75 1.95 31.25
N LEU A 722 -10.52 2.64 30.42
CA LEU A 722 -10.58 4.11 30.40
C LEU A 722 -11.46 4.69 31.52
N ASP A 723 -12.35 3.87 32.10
CA ASP A 723 -13.26 4.30 33.18
C ASP A 723 -12.69 4.05 34.59
N THR A 724 -11.58 3.32 34.69
CA THR A 724 -10.83 3.27 35.94
C THR A 724 -10.06 4.59 36.05
N PRO A 725 -10.24 5.41 37.10
CA PRO A 725 -9.41 6.59 37.30
C PRO A 725 -7.95 6.10 37.39
N GLY A 726 -7.19 6.29 36.30
CA GLY A 726 -5.79 5.92 36.27
C GLY A 726 -5.08 6.56 37.46
N PRO A 727 -4.03 5.95 38.02
CA PRO A 727 -3.21 6.62 39.02
C PRO A 727 -2.80 7.96 38.42
N ARG A 728 -3.29 9.06 39.03
CA ARG A 728 -3.00 10.41 38.54
C ARG A 728 -1.50 10.46 38.28
N PRO A 729 -1.03 10.78 37.06
CA PRO A 729 0.40 10.91 36.83
C PRO A 729 0.92 11.85 37.90
N ALA A 730 1.88 11.38 38.70
CA ALA A 730 2.45 12.14 39.78
C ALA A 730 2.77 13.53 39.22
N SER A 731 2.05 14.53 39.71
CA SER A 731 2.19 15.89 39.20
C SER A 731 3.69 16.20 39.24
N PRO A 732 4.32 16.60 38.12
CA PRO A 732 5.75 16.86 38.12
C PRO A 732 6.01 17.81 39.25
N ASP A 733 6.73 17.32 40.26
CA ASP A 733 6.91 17.95 41.55
C ASP A 733 7.34 19.39 41.29
N ARG A 734 6.38 20.31 41.46
CA ARG A 734 6.60 21.74 41.40
C ARG A 734 7.49 21.99 42.59
N ARG A 735 8.81 21.87 42.40
CA ARG A 735 9.82 22.23 43.37
C ARG A 735 9.37 23.55 43.99
N GLN A 736 8.96 23.45 45.25
CA GLN A 736 8.72 24.59 46.10
C GLN A 736 10.00 25.43 46.02
N GLY A 737 9.90 26.59 45.38
CA GLY A 737 10.85 27.66 45.59
C GLY A 737 10.75 28.05 47.06
N GLN A 738 11.57 27.41 47.90
CA GLN A 738 11.84 27.88 49.24
C GLN A 738 12.32 29.33 49.13
N ARG A 739 11.44 30.27 49.51
CA ARG A 739 11.83 31.60 49.93
C ARG A 739 12.84 31.45 51.07
N LYS A 740 14.13 31.60 50.78
CA LYS A 740 15.13 31.93 51.79
C LYS A 740 14.80 33.34 52.32
N HIS A 741 14.16 33.40 53.48
CA HIS A 741 14.21 34.57 54.33
C HIS A 741 15.68 34.81 54.72
N ARG A 742 16.22 35.96 54.31
CA ARG A 742 17.46 36.52 54.85
C ARG A 742 17.10 37.21 56.16
N ASP A 743 17.36 36.55 57.29
CA ASP A 743 17.63 37.25 58.54
C ASP A 743 19.14 37.50 58.60
N ALA A 744 19.51 38.78 58.64
CA ALA A 744 20.86 39.24 58.91
C ALA A 744 20.82 40.07 60.19
N THR A 745 21.28 39.48 61.29
CA THR A 745 21.67 40.19 62.52
C THR A 745 23.18 40.41 62.45
N PRO A 746 23.72 41.61 62.76
CA PRO A 746 25.16 41.84 62.79
C PRO A 746 25.77 41.33 64.11
N PRO A 747 27.07 40.97 64.15
CA PRO A 747 27.70 40.52 65.38
C PRO A 747 28.06 41.71 66.28
N PRO A 748 28.02 41.56 67.62
CA PRO A 748 28.71 42.47 68.51
C PRO A 748 30.19 42.08 68.63
N LYS A 749 30.97 43.04 69.16
CA LYS A 749 32.43 43.05 69.36
C LYS A 749 33.03 41.75 69.89
#